data_AF-J4G805-F1
#
_entry.id   AF-J4G805-F1
#
_cell.length_a   1.000
_cell.length_b   1.000
_cell.length_c   1.000
_cell.angle_alpha   90.00
_cell.angle_beta   90.00
_cell.angle_gamma   90.00
#
_symmetry.space_group_name_H-M   'P 1'
#
loop_
_entity.id
_entity.type
_entity.pdbx_description
1 polymer ?
#
loop_
_entity_poly.entity_id
_entity_poly.type
_entity_poly.pdbx_seq_one_letter_code
_entity_poly.pdbx_strand_id
1 'polypeptide(L)'
;MDGTYESVGDTVVAPLRRQPSPAKSSKDSWVELGPRRRVGLVTLLPAFVIFICCISLPVALLAYLLAHRVTSASPDDAALFAGAIVAVEGVKDAVYSPNSNDAIEQSTLYGLAVTSIISHLISLTVPPLMGLLAFRVAAHWIQGGICAVGEERKSNTFTPVQFGLLLKIYGSSSIFSLIQSGRYLYRERRTSAKRSPIMWSFILLAVVLLISHAVGFCDLWLHTVSGTVLCTSLVPVDDISSMKYSTAINSSICPYPGYQQNVMGPGSAENLTGENCLAYYNFVYGFAPSGPGWGVAYDPNVVAESVATSNNMSSSYTVIIAEPHEIAVFVPASISSTGLHNFSANSFGLSASCTLPKCGNIDTGPPESTDGGPFACNDFSPPYNATLYDSTTFLYDPNGFVQQPDWSNGTGSNPFGFFIQMMFALPAMGLQTSGLNASSSVGSPGWYYSPAQENVAYLTTCTISIYNVTLAYSNNTYSVSDATLADFNTTSAFSAGFIDYMSGEYLIPQLLNILQGEIQSPGFATLLQSQLMLRSLALSAGLVQPSSVNSAYGVTQEIASRYPIAPLVTFLALLFLYGGVALAIILWTSFSVAESLIVCHTDDRKQSHNALTLAQARLTDPLAVLADVFRWGDSSDDEDSEADEDWRSFQSDSLEMFGPERGKAEVSFGLDPMSPGLRVGLVRRRIASGLDADSEAERARQSTDS
;
A
#
# COMPACT_ATOMS: atom_id res chain seq x y z
N MET A 1 30.81 6.09 -50.28
CA MET A 1 31.28 7.44 -49.91
C MET A 1 32.66 7.25 -49.33
N ASP A 2 33.64 7.28 -50.23
CA ASP A 2 35.06 7.16 -49.92
C ASP A 2 35.58 8.50 -49.39
N GLY A 3 36.37 8.43 -48.32
CA GLY A 3 37.02 9.58 -47.70
C GLY A 3 38.37 9.15 -47.13
N THR A 4 39.36 9.06 -48.00
CA THR A 4 40.79 8.89 -47.69
C THR A 4 41.30 10.12 -46.95
N TYR A 5 41.93 9.93 -45.78
CA TYR A 5 42.74 10.94 -45.11
C TYR A 5 44.23 10.58 -45.20
N GLU A 6 45.00 11.55 -45.68
CA GLU A 6 46.43 11.53 -45.92
C GLU A 6 47.25 11.39 -44.63
N SER A 7 48.31 10.59 -44.76
CA SER A 7 49.43 10.45 -43.84
C SER A 7 50.50 11.49 -44.22
N VAL A 8 50.85 12.39 -43.28
CA VAL A 8 52.03 13.27 -43.38
C VAL A 8 52.62 13.49 -41.99
N GLY A 9 53.93 13.22 -41.84
CA GLY A 9 54.78 13.97 -40.91
C GLY A 9 55.53 13.20 -39.83
N ASP A 10 56.39 12.25 -40.19
CA ASP A 10 57.47 11.78 -39.31
C ASP A 10 58.43 12.93 -38.97
N THR A 11 58.37 13.41 -37.74
CA THR A 11 59.38 14.33 -37.19
C THR A 11 60.41 13.52 -36.42
N VAL A 12 61.58 13.31 -37.03
CA VAL A 12 62.74 12.65 -36.45
C VAL A 12 63.23 13.47 -35.25
N VAL A 13 62.91 13.01 -34.04
CA VAL A 13 63.47 13.54 -32.79
C VAL A 13 64.89 13.02 -32.65
N ALA A 14 65.85 13.94 -32.57
CA ALA A 14 67.26 13.66 -32.37
C ALA A 14 67.51 12.83 -31.10
N PRO A 15 68.41 11.83 -31.12
CA PRO A 15 68.73 11.05 -29.93
C PRO A 15 69.47 11.93 -28.91
N LEU A 16 68.85 12.11 -27.74
CA LEU A 16 69.48 12.70 -26.57
C LEU A 16 70.79 11.95 -26.26
N ARG A 17 71.88 12.72 -26.28
CA ARG A 17 73.25 12.31 -25.98
C ARG A 17 73.28 11.64 -24.61
N ARG A 18 73.56 10.32 -24.56
CA ARG A 18 73.83 9.59 -23.32
C ARG A 18 74.98 10.29 -22.58
N GLN A 19 74.69 10.78 -21.37
CA GLN A 19 75.74 11.12 -20.42
C GLN A 19 76.59 9.88 -20.11
N PRO A 20 77.91 10.03 -19.95
CA PRO A 20 78.77 8.94 -19.54
C PRO A 20 78.37 8.44 -18.16
N SER A 21 78.26 7.12 -18.04
CA SER A 21 77.94 6.42 -16.79
C SER A 21 78.94 6.81 -15.69
N PRO A 22 78.50 7.19 -14.49
CA PRO A 22 79.40 7.38 -13.37
C PRO A 22 80.12 6.06 -13.05
N ALA A 23 81.42 6.15 -12.82
CA ALA A 23 82.25 5.01 -12.49
C ALA A 23 81.71 4.32 -11.23
N LYS A 24 81.50 3.00 -11.33
CA LYS A 24 81.07 2.12 -10.23
C LYS A 24 82.09 2.20 -9.10
N SER A 25 81.72 2.91 -8.04
CA SER A 25 82.31 2.81 -6.72
C SER A 25 81.16 2.70 -5.72
N SER A 26 81.27 1.73 -4.80
CA SER A 26 80.36 1.43 -3.69
C SER A 26 79.05 0.67 -4.02
N LYS A 27 78.67 -0.23 -3.10
CA LYS A 27 77.56 -1.19 -3.12
C LYS A 27 76.18 -0.53 -2.97
N ASP A 28 75.85 0.44 -3.82
CA ASP A 28 74.63 1.22 -3.62
C ASP A 28 73.50 0.76 -4.53
N SER A 29 72.36 0.40 -3.94
CA SER A 29 71.11 0.17 -4.67
C SER A 29 70.62 1.49 -5.26
N TRP A 30 70.22 1.48 -6.53
CA TRP A 30 69.63 2.64 -7.19
C TRP A 30 68.16 2.41 -7.52
N VAL A 31 67.40 3.50 -7.59
CA VAL A 31 65.95 3.48 -7.81
C VAL A 31 65.65 4.06 -9.19
N GLU A 32 64.98 3.29 -10.04
CA GLU A 32 64.51 3.73 -11.34
C GLU A 32 63.00 4.01 -11.31
N LEU A 33 62.57 5.08 -11.97
CA LEU A 33 61.15 5.37 -12.20
C LEU A 33 60.61 4.38 -13.23
N GLY A 34 59.72 3.50 -12.80
CA GLY A 34 59.05 2.51 -13.64
C GLY A 34 57.79 3.05 -14.31
N PRO A 35 57.15 2.23 -15.18
CA PRO A 35 55.97 2.64 -15.91
C PRO A 35 54.78 2.96 -14.98
N ARG A 36 54.03 3.97 -15.38
CA ARG A 36 52.77 4.36 -14.74
C ARG A 36 51.80 3.19 -14.67
N ARG A 37 51.42 2.76 -13.47
CA ARG A 37 50.41 1.72 -13.24
C ARG A 37 49.15 2.32 -12.63
N ARG A 38 47.99 1.83 -13.07
CA ARG A 38 46.70 2.16 -12.45
C ARG A 38 46.59 1.47 -11.09
N VAL A 39 45.77 2.04 -10.21
CA VAL A 39 45.43 1.44 -8.92
C VAL A 39 44.90 0.02 -9.15
N GLY A 40 45.42 -0.94 -8.39
CA GLY A 40 44.98 -2.33 -8.50
C GLY A 40 43.52 -2.51 -8.09
N LEU A 41 42.81 -3.41 -8.77
CA LEU A 41 41.42 -3.75 -8.47
C LEU A 41 41.21 -4.13 -6.99
N VAL A 42 42.20 -4.80 -6.38
CA VAL A 42 42.17 -5.23 -4.98
C VAL A 42 41.99 -4.05 -4.02
N THR A 43 42.59 -2.90 -4.32
CA THR A 43 42.44 -1.69 -3.49
C THR A 43 41.05 -1.08 -3.64
N LEU A 44 40.43 -1.19 -4.83
CA LEU A 44 39.09 -0.67 -5.11
C LEU A 44 37.96 -1.61 -4.63
N LEU A 45 38.25 -2.90 -4.43
CA LEU A 45 37.27 -3.93 -4.10
C LEU A 45 36.40 -3.57 -2.88
N PRO A 46 36.94 -3.08 -1.73
CA PRO A 46 36.11 -2.74 -0.58
C PRO A 46 35.08 -1.66 -0.91
N ALA A 47 35.46 -0.60 -1.63
CA ALA A 47 34.50 0.44 -1.99
C ALA A 47 33.50 0.00 -3.06
N PHE A 48 33.89 -0.89 -3.96
CA PHE A 48 32.94 -1.48 -4.90
C PHE A 48 31.87 -2.31 -4.17
N VAL A 49 32.27 -3.09 -3.16
CA VAL A 49 31.32 -3.82 -2.29
C VAL A 49 30.42 -2.83 -1.54
N ILE A 50 30.97 -1.74 -1.01
CA ILE A 50 30.19 -0.68 -0.34
C ILE A 50 29.16 -0.08 -1.29
N PHE A 51 29.58 0.28 -2.51
CA PHE A 51 28.70 0.82 -3.54
C PHE A 51 27.55 -0.13 -3.86
N ILE A 52 27.85 -1.42 -4.07
CA ILE A 52 26.83 -2.44 -4.32
C ILE A 52 25.86 -2.51 -3.15
N CYS A 53 26.34 -2.64 -1.91
CA CYS A 53 25.50 -2.71 -0.72
C CYS A 53 24.59 -1.47 -0.57
N CYS A 54 25.14 -0.27 -0.79
CA CYS A 54 24.38 0.98 -0.66
C CYS A 54 23.28 1.15 -1.71
N ILE A 55 23.36 0.46 -2.86
CA ILE A 55 22.30 0.46 -3.87
C ILE A 55 21.37 -0.74 -3.69
N SER A 56 21.89 -1.93 -3.42
CA SER A 56 21.09 -3.16 -3.37
C SER A 56 20.19 -3.21 -2.13
N LEU A 57 20.67 -2.75 -0.97
CA LEU A 57 19.91 -2.79 0.28
C LEU A 57 18.66 -1.89 0.27
N PRO A 58 18.71 -0.60 -0.14
CA PRO A 58 17.49 0.21 -0.25
C PRO A 58 16.49 -0.34 -1.26
N VAL A 59 16.97 -0.89 -2.38
CA VAL A 59 16.12 -1.52 -3.39
C VAL A 59 15.45 -2.77 -2.83
N ALA A 60 16.19 -3.62 -2.12
CA ALA A 60 15.66 -4.80 -1.47
C ALA A 60 14.63 -4.46 -0.38
N LEU A 61 14.89 -3.44 0.44
CA LEU A 61 13.94 -2.95 1.44
C LEU A 61 12.65 -2.44 0.78
N LEU A 62 12.76 -1.61 -0.25
CA LEU A 62 11.60 -1.10 -0.98
C LEU A 62 10.80 -2.23 -1.63
N ALA A 63 11.48 -3.17 -2.28
CA ALA A 63 10.84 -4.34 -2.88
C ALA A 63 10.13 -5.19 -1.83
N TYR A 64 10.74 -5.41 -0.67
CA TYR A 64 10.14 -6.12 0.46
C TYR A 64 8.86 -5.44 0.95
N LEU A 65 8.91 -4.12 1.20
CA LEU A 65 7.76 -3.35 1.66
C LEU A 65 6.62 -3.31 0.63
N LEU A 66 6.95 -3.23 -0.67
CA LEU A 66 5.95 -3.27 -1.74
C LEU A 66 5.33 -4.65 -1.92
N ALA A 67 6.12 -5.72 -1.77
CA ALA A 67 5.63 -7.10 -1.86
C ALA A 67 4.71 -7.49 -0.70
N HIS A 68 4.91 -6.92 0.48
CA HIS A 68 4.11 -7.18 1.69
C HIS A 68 3.05 -6.11 1.94
N ARG A 69 2.82 -5.20 0.98
CA ARG A 69 1.84 -4.12 1.13
C ARG A 69 0.42 -4.69 1.22
N VAL A 70 -0.37 -4.19 2.18
CA VAL A 70 -1.81 -4.48 2.23
C VAL A 70 -2.49 -3.87 0.99
N THR A 71 -3.07 -4.72 0.15
CA THR A 71 -3.75 -4.32 -1.10
C THR A 71 -5.26 -4.23 -0.96
N SER A 72 -5.85 -4.98 -0.02
CA SER A 72 -7.30 -5.16 0.16
C SER A 72 -7.75 -4.73 1.55
N ALA A 73 -7.56 -3.44 1.87
CA ALA A 73 -7.98 -2.90 3.15
C ALA A 73 -9.47 -2.55 3.16
N SER A 74 -10.11 -2.71 4.32
CA SER A 74 -11.46 -2.20 4.55
C SER A 74 -11.53 -0.68 4.28
N PRO A 75 -12.62 -0.15 3.69
CA PRO A 75 -12.82 1.28 3.50
C PRO A 75 -12.68 2.10 4.79
N ASP A 76 -13.04 1.52 5.93
CA ASP A 76 -12.97 2.16 7.24
C ASP A 76 -11.51 2.46 7.67
N ASP A 77 -10.56 1.65 7.18
CA ASP A 77 -9.15 1.77 7.51
C ASP A 77 -8.41 2.77 6.59
N ALA A 78 -9.09 3.41 5.63
CA ALA A 78 -8.47 4.28 4.61
C ALA A 78 -7.58 5.39 5.21
N ALA A 79 -7.94 5.93 6.38
CA ALA A 79 -7.16 6.94 7.09
C ALA A 79 -5.78 6.44 7.54
N LEU A 80 -5.63 5.14 7.83
CA LEU A 80 -4.35 4.54 8.24
C LEU A 80 -3.32 4.52 7.10
N PHE A 81 -3.80 4.40 5.86
CA PHE A 81 -2.98 4.38 4.64
C PHE A 81 -2.54 5.77 4.18
N ALA A 82 -3.14 6.84 4.72
CA ALA A 82 -2.77 8.19 4.34
C ALA A 82 -1.33 8.52 4.76
N GLY A 83 -0.47 8.78 3.77
CA GLY A 83 0.92 9.19 3.97
C GLY A 83 1.85 8.09 4.48
N ALA A 84 1.45 6.82 4.42
CA ALA A 84 2.25 5.70 4.90
C ALA A 84 2.14 4.48 3.98
N ILE A 85 3.20 3.67 3.95
CA ILE A 85 3.17 2.31 3.40
C ILE A 85 2.85 1.38 4.56
N VAL A 86 1.76 0.64 4.44
CA VAL A 86 1.34 -0.34 5.44
C VAL A 86 1.67 -1.73 4.90
N ALA A 87 2.57 -2.44 5.59
CA ALA A 87 3.06 -3.74 5.19
C ALA A 87 2.76 -4.80 6.27
N VAL A 88 2.30 -5.98 5.84
CA VAL A 88 2.02 -7.10 6.75
C VAL A 88 3.34 -7.79 7.08
N GLU A 89 3.80 -7.64 8.33
CA GLU A 89 5.09 -8.13 8.78
C GLU A 89 4.90 -9.24 9.82
N GLY A 90 4.60 -10.43 9.32
CA GLY A 90 4.38 -11.63 10.12
C GLY A 90 3.04 -12.27 9.79
N VAL A 91 3.08 -13.41 9.11
CA VAL A 91 1.92 -14.28 8.93
C VAL A 91 2.03 -15.36 9.99
N LYS A 92 1.31 -15.19 11.08
CA LYS A 92 0.74 -16.34 11.75
C LYS A 92 -0.75 -16.08 11.81
N ASP A 93 -1.50 -17.05 11.31
CA ASP A 93 -2.95 -17.09 11.21
C ASP A 93 -3.59 -16.98 12.60
N ALA A 94 -3.46 -15.83 13.25
CA ALA A 94 -4.34 -15.45 14.34
C ALA A 94 -5.67 -15.07 13.69
N VAL A 95 -6.38 -16.08 13.17
CA VAL A 95 -7.82 -16.00 12.99
C VAL A 95 -8.34 -15.63 14.37
N TYR A 96 -8.71 -14.37 14.54
CA TYR A 96 -9.31 -13.89 15.77
C TYR A 96 -10.59 -14.68 15.97
N SER A 97 -10.50 -15.77 16.74
CA SER A 97 -11.67 -16.45 17.26
C SER A 97 -12.08 -15.63 18.49
N PRO A 98 -13.25 -14.98 18.48
CA PRO A 98 -13.69 -14.11 19.58
C PRO A 98 -13.79 -14.83 20.94
N ASN A 99 -13.63 -16.15 20.96
CA ASN A 99 -13.71 -17.00 22.15
C ASN A 99 -12.37 -17.62 22.59
N SER A 100 -11.27 -17.45 21.84
CA SER A 100 -9.96 -17.93 22.27
C SER A 100 -9.19 -16.80 22.95
N ASN A 101 -8.90 -16.95 24.24
CA ASN A 101 -7.98 -16.08 24.99
C ASN A 101 -6.51 -16.24 24.56
N ASP A 102 -6.27 -16.82 23.39
CA ASP A 102 -4.93 -17.07 22.89
C ASP A 102 -4.32 -15.73 22.48
N ALA A 103 -3.23 -15.42 23.16
CA ALA A 103 -2.56 -14.14 23.11
C ALA A 103 -2.20 -13.76 21.67
N ILE A 104 -2.47 -12.50 21.33
CA ILE A 104 -1.98 -11.83 20.12
C ILE A 104 -0.47 -12.11 20.03
N GLU A 105 -0.07 -12.97 19.09
CA GLU A 105 1.34 -13.30 18.86
C GLU A 105 2.07 -12.03 18.41
N GLN A 106 3.25 -11.80 18.99
CA GLN A 106 4.06 -10.62 18.74
C GLN A 106 4.47 -10.56 17.26
N SER A 107 4.14 -9.47 16.57
CA SER A 107 4.68 -9.20 15.23
C SER A 107 6.10 -8.64 15.35
N THR A 108 7.00 -9.11 14.48
CA THR A 108 8.36 -8.58 14.39
C THR A 108 8.47 -7.60 13.23
N LEU A 109 8.85 -6.35 13.51
CA LEU A 109 9.00 -5.33 12.47
C LEU A 109 10.29 -5.53 11.65
N TYR A 110 10.22 -6.39 10.63
CA TYR A 110 11.38 -6.75 9.80
C TYR A 110 11.96 -5.55 9.03
N GLY A 111 11.11 -4.66 8.49
CA GLY A 111 11.59 -3.49 7.75
C GLY A 111 12.43 -2.56 8.63
N LEU A 112 12.04 -2.34 9.88
CA LEU A 112 12.81 -1.58 10.86
C LEU A 112 14.13 -2.25 11.25
N ALA A 113 14.14 -3.58 11.40
CA ALA A 113 15.38 -4.31 11.67
C ALA A 113 16.38 -4.16 10.50
N VAL A 114 15.87 -4.21 9.26
CA VAL A 114 16.69 -4.01 8.06
C VAL A 114 17.24 -2.59 7.99
N THR A 115 16.46 -1.55 8.33
CA THR A 115 16.95 -0.16 8.31
C THR A 115 18.06 0.06 9.33
N SER A 116 17.95 -0.55 10.52
CA SER A 116 18.99 -0.52 11.55
C SER A 116 20.29 -1.22 11.09
N ILE A 117 20.18 -2.38 10.43
CA ILE A 117 21.35 -3.06 9.86
C ILE A 117 22.04 -2.19 8.80
N ILE A 118 21.25 -1.54 7.93
CA ILE A 118 21.78 -0.66 6.88
C ILE A 118 22.47 0.57 7.50
N SER A 119 21.87 1.20 8.50
CA SER A 119 22.43 2.39 9.15
C SER A 119 23.76 2.07 9.86
N HIS A 120 23.84 0.92 10.53
CA HIS A 120 25.08 0.40 11.11
C HIS A 120 26.14 0.08 10.06
N LEU A 121 25.76 -0.57 8.96
CA LEU A 121 26.67 -0.88 7.87
C LEU A 121 27.31 0.39 7.31
N ILE A 122 26.52 1.45 7.08
CA ILE A 122 27.04 2.73 6.55
C ILE A 122 28.07 3.37 7.49
N SER A 123 27.86 3.28 8.80
CA SER A 123 28.83 3.76 9.78
C SER A 123 30.16 3.01 9.68
N LEU A 124 30.12 1.69 9.45
CA LEU A 124 31.31 0.85 9.26
C LEU A 124 32.03 1.09 7.92
N THR A 125 31.35 1.66 6.92
CA THR A 125 31.92 1.91 5.59
C THR A 125 32.61 3.27 5.44
N VAL A 126 32.50 4.17 6.43
CA VAL A 126 33.19 5.46 6.40
C VAL A 126 34.73 5.30 6.39
N PRO A 127 35.37 4.51 7.29
CA PRO A 127 36.82 4.34 7.27
C PRO A 127 37.41 3.83 5.95
N PRO A 128 36.89 2.76 5.30
CA PRO A 128 37.46 2.29 4.03
C PRO A 128 37.30 3.30 2.87
N LEU A 129 36.19 4.06 2.82
CA LEU A 129 36.04 5.14 1.84
C LEU A 129 37.05 6.28 2.05
N MET A 130 37.25 6.67 3.31
CA MET A 130 38.26 7.68 3.66
C MET A 130 39.67 7.16 3.39
N GLY A 131 39.95 5.87 3.60
CA GLY A 131 41.22 5.24 3.24
C GLY A 131 41.54 5.31 1.75
N LEU A 132 40.54 5.16 0.88
CA LEU A 132 40.70 5.33 -0.57
C LEU A 132 40.99 6.78 -0.97
N LEU A 133 40.34 7.73 -0.32
CA LEU A 133 40.66 9.14 -0.52
C LEU A 133 42.08 9.46 -0.06
N ALA A 134 42.52 8.88 1.07
CA ALA A 134 43.88 9.00 1.55
C ALA A 134 44.89 8.49 0.50
N PHE A 135 44.60 7.32 -0.09
CA PHE A 135 45.37 6.74 -1.18
C PHE A 135 45.48 7.71 -2.36
N ARG A 136 44.37 8.35 -2.78
CA ARG A 136 44.37 9.34 -3.87
C ARG A 136 45.26 10.53 -3.57
N VAL A 137 45.07 11.13 -2.39
CA VAL A 137 45.80 12.33 -1.99
C VAL A 137 47.28 12.04 -1.87
N ALA A 138 47.65 10.89 -1.31
CA ALA A 138 49.03 10.44 -1.24
C ALA A 138 49.64 10.22 -2.64
N ALA A 139 48.90 9.61 -3.58
CA ALA A 139 49.37 9.44 -4.95
C ALA A 139 49.60 10.79 -5.67
N HIS A 140 48.66 11.74 -5.53
CA HIS A 140 48.80 13.08 -6.10
C HIS A 140 49.97 13.86 -5.49
N TRP A 141 50.19 13.69 -4.18
CA TRP A 141 51.32 14.29 -3.47
C TRP A 141 52.66 13.75 -3.96
N ILE A 142 52.80 12.43 -4.09
CA ILE A 142 54.01 11.79 -4.61
C ILE A 142 54.31 12.29 -6.03
N GLN A 143 53.29 12.38 -6.90
CA GLN A 143 53.45 12.90 -8.26
C GLN A 143 53.91 14.37 -8.29
N GLY A 144 53.32 15.21 -7.44
CA GLY A 144 53.73 16.61 -7.30
C GLY A 144 55.17 16.75 -6.80
N GLY A 145 55.60 15.86 -5.90
CA GLY A 145 56.98 15.81 -5.40
C GLY A 145 58.00 15.45 -6.48
N ILE A 146 57.69 14.45 -7.31
CA ILE A 146 58.58 14.00 -8.40
C ILE A 146 58.71 15.07 -9.49
N CYS A 147 57.61 15.72 -9.89
CA CYS A 147 57.65 16.74 -10.95
C CYS A 147 58.38 18.03 -10.52
N ALA A 148 58.35 18.37 -9.22
CA ALA A 148 59.01 19.56 -8.69
C ALA A 148 60.55 19.50 -8.68
N VAL A 149 61.13 18.36 -9.07
CA VAL A 149 62.59 18.15 -9.16
C VAL A 149 63.16 18.71 -10.47
N GLY A 150 62.33 18.89 -11.50
CA GLY A 150 62.77 19.30 -12.85
C GLY A 150 62.67 20.79 -13.19
N GLU A 151 61.87 21.58 -12.47
CA GLU A 151 61.67 23.02 -12.74
C GLU A 151 61.86 23.86 -11.48
N GLU A 152 62.34 25.10 -11.67
CA GLU A 152 62.65 26.07 -10.61
C GLU A 152 61.39 26.45 -9.78
N ARG A 153 61.16 25.63 -8.76
CA ARG A 153 60.46 25.82 -7.46
C ARG A 153 59.37 26.91 -7.37
N LYS A 154 58.12 26.47 -7.52
CA LYS A 154 57.07 26.76 -6.52
C LYS A 154 56.66 25.44 -5.86
N SER A 155 57.13 25.24 -4.63
CA SER A 155 56.99 24.00 -3.86
C SER A 155 55.52 23.59 -3.65
N ASN A 156 55.05 22.52 -4.30
CA ASN A 156 53.72 21.95 -4.01
C ASN A 156 53.75 20.92 -2.85
N THR A 157 54.76 21.01 -1.98
CA THR A 157 54.96 20.12 -0.83
C THR A 157 54.06 20.53 0.34
N PHE A 158 53.51 19.54 1.03
CA PHE A 158 52.74 19.74 2.26
C PHE A 158 53.63 20.17 3.40
N THR A 159 53.15 21.11 4.22
CA THR A 159 53.79 21.36 5.51
C THR A 159 53.54 20.16 6.43
N PRO A 160 54.41 19.88 7.41
CA PRO A 160 54.19 18.77 8.34
C PRO A 160 52.85 18.85 9.08
N VAL A 161 52.38 20.06 9.39
CA VAL A 161 51.07 20.31 10.01
C VAL A 161 49.93 19.89 9.06
N GLN A 162 50.04 20.24 7.78
CA GLN A 162 49.07 19.85 6.76
C GLN A 162 49.00 18.33 6.58
N PHE A 163 50.16 17.68 6.60
CA PHE A 163 50.25 16.22 6.55
C PHE A 163 49.62 15.56 7.79
N GLY A 164 49.93 16.05 9.00
CA GLY A 164 49.33 15.55 10.23
C GLY A 164 47.81 15.71 10.27
N LEU A 165 47.29 16.82 9.74
CA LEU A 165 45.84 17.03 9.60
C LEU A 165 45.21 16.07 8.59
N LEU A 166 45.83 15.85 7.43
CA LEU A 166 45.36 14.86 6.43
C LEU A 166 45.33 13.45 7.03
N LEU A 167 46.40 13.05 7.72
CA LEU A 167 46.45 11.76 8.39
C LEU A 167 45.34 11.61 9.43
N LYS A 168 45.02 12.68 10.16
CA LYS A 168 43.95 12.69 11.16
C LYS A 168 42.55 12.61 10.54
N ILE A 169 42.31 13.35 9.45
CA ILE A 169 41.08 13.34 8.65
C ILE A 169 40.83 11.91 8.12
N TYR A 170 41.85 11.28 7.55
CA TYR A 170 41.70 9.99 6.89
C TYR A 170 41.78 8.79 7.84
N GLY A 171 42.55 8.87 8.92
CA GLY A 171 42.75 7.76 9.85
C GLY A 171 41.65 7.61 10.89
N SER A 172 41.14 8.72 11.43
CA SER A 172 40.11 8.66 12.50
C SER A 172 38.70 8.92 12.00
N SER A 173 38.55 9.59 10.85
CA SER A 173 37.26 9.98 10.25
C SER A 173 36.24 10.48 11.29
N SER A 174 36.69 11.31 12.24
CA SER A 174 35.90 11.70 13.41
C SER A 174 35.45 13.16 13.32
N ILE A 175 34.35 13.50 13.98
CA ILE A 175 33.88 14.90 14.10
C ILE A 175 34.99 15.80 14.69
N PHE A 176 35.76 15.29 15.65
CA PHE A 176 36.90 16.02 16.23
C PHE A 176 37.99 16.33 15.20
N SER A 177 38.30 15.39 14.28
CA SER A 177 39.24 15.63 13.19
C SER A 177 38.76 16.75 12.26
N LEU A 178 37.45 16.82 12.03
CA LEU A 178 36.81 17.85 11.22
C LEU A 178 36.90 19.23 11.91
N ILE A 179 36.59 19.33 13.20
CA ILE A 179 36.69 20.57 13.96
C ILE A 179 38.12 21.12 13.95
N GLN A 180 39.12 20.27 14.18
CA GLN A 180 40.53 20.69 14.19
C GLN A 180 41.00 21.17 12.82
N SER A 181 40.65 20.44 11.76
CA SER A 181 40.97 20.82 10.38
C SER A 181 40.25 22.10 9.95
N GLY A 182 39.00 22.28 10.38
CA GLY A 182 38.22 23.50 10.17
C GLY A 182 38.82 24.71 10.87
N ARG A 183 39.27 24.56 12.13
CA ARG A 183 40.00 25.61 12.86
C ARG A 183 41.29 26.01 12.14
N TYR A 184 42.03 25.03 11.63
CA TYR A 184 43.23 25.29 10.82
C TYR A 184 42.88 26.09 9.55
N LEU A 185 41.91 25.63 8.76
CA LEU A 185 41.46 26.32 7.53
C LEU A 185 40.90 27.72 7.80
N TYR A 186 40.22 27.91 8.94
CA TYR A 186 39.70 29.21 9.36
C TYR A 186 40.82 30.17 9.76
N ARG A 187 41.83 29.71 10.52
CA ARG A 187 42.96 30.53 10.95
C ARG A 187 43.85 30.94 9.77
N GLU A 188 44.08 30.03 8.83
CA GLU A 188 44.93 30.26 7.66
C GLU A 188 44.26 31.13 6.58
N ARG A 189 43.03 31.66 6.80
CA ARG A 189 42.30 32.51 5.83
C ARG A 189 43.09 33.73 5.34
N ARG A 190 44.10 34.19 6.08
CA ARG A 190 44.89 35.40 5.78
C ARG A 190 46.14 35.16 4.91
N THR A 191 46.59 33.92 4.73
CA THR A 191 47.80 33.58 3.97
C THR A 191 47.42 32.72 2.75
N SER A 192 47.63 33.25 1.54
CA SER A 192 47.01 32.76 0.30
C SER A 192 47.71 31.55 -0.36
N ALA A 193 48.72 30.96 0.27
CA ALA A 193 49.53 29.93 -0.37
C ALA A 193 49.11 28.52 0.07
N LYS A 194 48.54 27.72 -0.88
CA LYS A 194 48.42 26.25 -0.85
C LYS A 194 47.28 25.64 0.01
N ARG A 195 46.02 26.03 -0.23
CA ARG A 195 44.83 25.45 0.45
C ARG A 195 44.16 24.26 -0.23
N SER A 196 44.44 23.98 -1.52
CA SER A 196 43.51 23.19 -2.33
C SER A 196 43.25 21.76 -1.85
N PRO A 197 44.23 20.91 -1.49
CA PRO A 197 43.94 19.50 -1.22
C PRO A 197 43.33 19.28 0.16
N ILE A 198 43.77 20.00 1.20
CA ILE A 198 43.19 19.88 2.55
C ILE A 198 41.74 20.37 2.56
N MET A 199 41.45 21.42 1.81
CA MET A 199 40.08 21.91 1.66
C MET A 199 39.19 20.85 1.01
N TRP A 200 39.64 20.19 -0.06
CA TRP A 200 38.89 19.10 -0.69
C TRP A 200 38.70 17.90 0.25
N SER A 201 39.77 17.48 0.96
CA SER A 201 39.70 16.41 1.96
C SER A 201 38.72 16.73 3.09
N PHE A 202 38.74 17.98 3.57
CA PHE A 202 37.81 18.48 4.58
C PHE A 202 36.37 18.46 4.09
N ILE A 203 36.10 18.97 2.87
CA ILE A 203 34.77 18.98 2.27
C ILE A 203 34.25 17.56 2.09
N LEU A 204 35.06 16.65 1.55
CA LEU A 204 34.66 15.25 1.34
C LEU A 204 34.38 14.53 2.66
N LEU A 205 35.25 14.68 3.67
CA LEU A 205 34.98 14.13 5.01
C LEU A 205 33.69 14.71 5.60
N ALA A 206 33.48 16.03 5.47
CA ALA A 206 32.26 16.69 5.94
C ALA A 206 31.01 16.10 5.28
N VAL A 207 31.03 15.92 3.96
CA VAL A 207 29.91 15.36 3.19
C VAL A 207 29.64 13.91 3.60
N VAL A 208 30.68 13.06 3.66
CA VAL A 208 30.54 11.64 4.03
C VAL A 208 30.00 11.50 5.45
N LEU A 209 30.54 12.27 6.42
CA LEU A 209 30.05 12.25 7.80
C LEU A 209 28.64 12.79 7.93
N LEU A 210 28.32 13.90 7.25
CA LEU A 210 26.98 14.50 7.30
C LEU A 210 25.94 13.53 6.76
N ILE A 211 26.20 12.89 5.61
CA ILE A 211 25.28 11.90 5.04
C ILE A 211 25.17 10.68 5.95
N SER A 212 26.30 10.14 6.45
CA SER A 212 26.29 8.98 7.35
C SER A 212 25.49 9.24 8.64
N HIS A 213 25.65 10.40 9.26
CA HIS A 213 24.89 10.78 10.45
C HIS A 213 23.43 11.10 10.11
N ALA A 214 23.16 11.70 8.96
CA ALA A 214 21.79 11.93 8.50
C ALA A 214 21.03 10.62 8.25
N VAL A 215 21.69 9.58 7.72
CA VAL A 215 21.12 8.23 7.59
C VAL A 215 20.75 7.67 8.96
N GLY A 216 21.66 7.73 9.94
CA GLY A 216 21.38 7.27 11.31
C GLY A 216 20.27 8.07 12.00
N PHE A 217 20.19 9.38 11.75
CA PHE A 217 19.09 10.21 12.24
C PHE A 217 17.76 9.85 11.58
N CYS A 218 17.74 9.60 10.26
CA CYS A 218 16.54 9.17 9.56
C CYS A 218 16.08 7.77 9.96
N ASP A 219 17.00 6.86 10.27
CA ASP A 219 16.70 5.55 10.84
C ASP A 219 16.01 5.70 12.20
N LEU A 220 16.57 6.52 13.10
CA LEU A 220 15.92 6.86 14.37
C LEU A 220 14.55 7.52 14.16
N TRP A 221 14.44 8.42 13.17
CA TRP A 221 13.16 9.05 12.83
C TRP A 221 12.13 8.03 12.32
N LEU A 222 12.58 7.06 11.52
CA LEU A 222 11.72 5.97 11.03
C LEU A 222 11.24 5.13 12.21
N HIS A 223 12.13 4.68 13.10
CA HIS A 223 11.80 3.91 14.31
C HIS A 223 10.85 4.65 15.27
N THR A 224 10.95 5.97 15.36
CA THR A 224 10.12 6.77 16.29
C THR A 224 8.72 7.03 15.77
N VAL A 225 8.52 7.07 14.44
CA VAL A 225 7.21 7.37 13.83
C VAL A 225 6.55 6.12 13.25
N SER A 226 7.30 5.05 13.00
CA SER A 226 6.75 3.75 12.65
C SER A 226 5.94 3.19 13.82
N GLY A 227 4.80 2.58 13.52
CA GLY A 227 3.97 1.92 14.51
C GLY A 227 3.31 0.68 13.94
N THR A 228 2.89 -0.22 14.81
CA THR A 228 2.05 -1.36 14.46
C THR A 228 0.59 -0.94 14.50
N VAL A 229 -0.16 -1.29 13.46
CA VAL A 229 -1.60 -1.04 13.35
C VAL A 229 -2.32 -2.37 13.12
N LEU A 230 -3.51 -2.51 13.68
CA LEU A 230 -4.42 -3.60 13.33
C LEU A 230 -5.18 -3.16 12.08
N CYS A 231 -5.08 -3.94 11.01
CA CYS A 231 -5.79 -3.70 9.76
C CYS A 231 -6.78 -4.83 9.52
N THR A 232 -7.94 -4.47 9.01
CA THR A 232 -8.97 -5.41 8.62
C THR A 232 -8.79 -5.73 7.14
N SER A 233 -8.36 -6.95 6.84
CA SER A 233 -8.17 -7.46 5.49
C SER A 233 -9.38 -8.30 5.08
N LEU A 234 -9.83 -8.11 3.83
CA LEU A 234 -10.91 -8.90 3.25
C LEU A 234 -10.31 -10.01 2.39
N VAL A 235 -10.37 -11.24 2.89
CA VAL A 235 -9.86 -12.42 2.20
C VAL A 235 -11.02 -13.11 1.47
N PRO A 236 -10.95 -13.31 0.15
CA PRO A 236 -11.99 -14.07 -0.56
C PRO A 236 -12.06 -15.49 -0.02
N VAL A 237 -13.27 -16.00 0.22
CA VAL A 237 -13.45 -17.38 0.68
C VAL A 237 -13.51 -18.32 -0.52
N ASP A 238 -12.62 -19.33 -0.54
CA ASP A 238 -12.51 -20.25 -1.67
C ASP A 238 -13.72 -21.21 -1.80
N ASP A 239 -14.28 -21.68 -0.68
CA ASP A 239 -15.46 -22.56 -0.67
C ASP A 239 -16.77 -21.78 -0.44
N ILE A 240 -17.20 -21.03 -1.45
CA ILE A 240 -18.53 -20.40 -1.46
C ILE A 240 -19.68 -21.41 -1.65
N SER A 241 -19.38 -22.66 -2.02
CA SER A 241 -20.39 -23.64 -2.40
C SER A 241 -21.21 -24.15 -1.21
N SER A 242 -20.59 -24.18 -0.03
CA SER A 242 -21.21 -24.55 1.25
C SER A 242 -22.07 -23.44 1.86
N MET A 243 -21.89 -22.19 1.43
CA MET A 243 -22.62 -21.03 1.94
C MET A 243 -23.97 -20.85 1.22
N LYS A 244 -25.01 -21.47 1.76
CA LYS A 244 -26.37 -21.44 1.19
C LYS A 244 -27.19 -20.23 1.64
N TYR A 245 -26.67 -19.02 1.47
CA TYR A 245 -27.35 -17.77 1.88
C TYR A 245 -28.09 -17.07 0.74
N SER A 246 -27.90 -17.50 -0.51
CA SER A 246 -28.66 -17.01 -1.65
C SER A 246 -29.98 -17.79 -1.78
N THR A 247 -30.96 -17.24 -2.49
CA THR A 247 -32.23 -17.92 -2.78
C THR A 247 -32.40 -18.13 -4.27
N ALA A 248 -32.96 -19.28 -4.63
CA ALA A 248 -33.29 -19.64 -6.01
C ALA A 248 -34.66 -20.32 -6.05
N ILE A 249 -35.41 -20.17 -7.15
CA ILE A 249 -36.67 -20.89 -7.31
C ILE A 249 -36.38 -22.39 -7.38
N ASN A 250 -37.11 -23.18 -6.61
CA ASN A 250 -37.01 -24.62 -6.65
C ASN A 250 -37.69 -25.16 -7.92
N SER A 251 -36.90 -25.34 -8.97
CA SER A 251 -37.37 -25.85 -10.27
C SER A 251 -38.05 -27.23 -10.22
N SER A 252 -37.90 -28.00 -9.14
CA SER A 252 -38.62 -29.28 -8.97
C SER A 252 -40.06 -29.10 -8.51
N ILE A 253 -40.34 -28.05 -7.73
CA ILE A 253 -41.69 -27.67 -7.27
C ILE A 253 -42.36 -26.80 -8.34
N CYS A 254 -41.56 -25.95 -8.96
CA CYS A 254 -41.95 -24.92 -9.91
C CYS A 254 -41.21 -25.16 -11.24
N PRO A 255 -41.53 -26.25 -11.99
CA PRO A 255 -40.92 -26.46 -13.29
C PRO A 255 -41.23 -25.24 -14.16
N TYR A 256 -40.20 -24.70 -14.81
CA TYR A 256 -40.33 -23.66 -15.84
C TYR A 256 -41.50 -23.96 -16.77
N PRO A 257 -42.16 -22.94 -17.37
CA PRO A 257 -43.31 -23.13 -18.24
C PRO A 257 -43.01 -24.20 -19.29
N GLY A 258 -43.44 -25.41 -18.94
CA GLY A 258 -43.29 -26.58 -19.76
C GLY A 258 -44.37 -26.44 -20.80
N TYR A 259 -43.99 -26.52 -22.06
CA TYR A 259 -44.95 -26.54 -23.15
C TYR A 259 -45.71 -27.88 -23.10
N GLN A 260 -46.69 -27.99 -22.22
CA GLN A 260 -47.66 -29.08 -22.27
C GLN A 260 -48.57 -28.75 -23.44
N GLN A 261 -48.36 -29.46 -24.56
CA GLN A 261 -49.39 -29.53 -25.58
C GLN A 261 -50.62 -30.16 -24.92
N ASN A 262 -51.61 -29.35 -24.58
CA ASN A 262 -52.94 -29.83 -24.29
C ASN A 262 -53.42 -30.59 -25.54
N VAL A 263 -53.26 -31.91 -25.55
CA VAL A 263 -53.87 -32.80 -26.55
C VAL A 263 -55.37 -32.87 -26.22
N MET A 264 -56.07 -31.74 -26.29
CA MET A 264 -57.50 -31.75 -26.45
C MET A 264 -57.78 -32.11 -27.91
N GLY A 265 -58.77 -32.98 -28.09
CA GLY A 265 -59.01 -33.71 -29.34
C GLY A 265 -59.06 -32.85 -30.61
N PRO A 266 -58.93 -33.50 -31.78
CA PRO A 266 -58.80 -32.83 -33.06
C PRO A 266 -60.05 -31.97 -33.36
N GLY A 267 -59.96 -30.65 -33.17
CA GLY A 267 -61.04 -29.73 -33.54
C GLY A 267 -61.10 -28.39 -32.81
N SER A 268 -60.44 -28.19 -31.67
CA SER A 268 -60.39 -26.89 -30.98
C SER A 268 -59.10 -26.16 -31.32
N ALA A 269 -59.22 -24.93 -31.84
CA ALA A 269 -58.08 -24.07 -32.13
C ALA A 269 -57.19 -23.91 -30.88
N GLU A 270 -55.92 -24.22 -31.05
CA GLU A 270 -54.88 -24.27 -30.01
C GLU A 270 -54.55 -22.86 -29.50
N ASN A 271 -55.19 -22.42 -28.42
CA ASN A 271 -54.62 -21.38 -27.57
C ASN A 271 -53.63 -22.06 -26.62
N LEU A 272 -52.36 -21.97 -26.99
CA LEU A 272 -51.22 -22.45 -26.22
C LEU A 272 -51.00 -21.52 -25.03
N THR A 273 -51.70 -21.77 -23.93
CA THR A 273 -51.49 -21.05 -22.66
C THR A 273 -50.28 -21.67 -21.96
N GLY A 274 -49.21 -20.90 -21.77
CA GLY A 274 -48.08 -21.35 -20.96
C GLY A 274 -48.53 -21.67 -19.54
N GLU A 275 -48.15 -22.83 -19.03
CA GLU A 275 -48.45 -23.22 -17.65
C GLU A 275 -47.48 -22.53 -16.70
N ASN A 276 -47.99 -21.64 -15.84
CA ASN A 276 -47.22 -21.03 -14.76
C ASN A 276 -46.98 -22.04 -13.63
N CYS A 277 -46.11 -21.73 -12.68
CA CYS A 277 -45.97 -22.44 -11.39
C CYS A 277 -47.32 -22.75 -10.70
N LEU A 278 -48.35 -21.99 -11.05
CA LEU A 278 -49.69 -22.02 -10.46
C LEU A 278 -50.71 -22.81 -11.29
N ALA A 279 -50.36 -23.21 -12.51
CA ALA A 279 -51.30 -23.70 -13.51
C ALA A 279 -51.50 -25.23 -13.48
N TYR A 280 -50.91 -25.95 -12.51
CA TYR A 280 -51.20 -27.38 -12.37
C TYR A 280 -52.57 -27.59 -11.69
N TYR A 281 -53.63 -27.31 -12.45
CA TYR A 281 -54.95 -27.87 -12.22
C TYR A 281 -55.63 -28.10 -13.55
N ASN A 282 -55.49 -29.32 -14.06
CA ASN A 282 -56.30 -29.79 -15.16
C ASN A 282 -57.73 -29.90 -14.62
N PHE A 283 -58.54 -28.86 -14.87
CA PHE A 283 -59.98 -28.85 -14.67
C PHE A 283 -60.61 -29.80 -15.69
N VAL A 284 -60.30 -31.09 -15.58
CA VAL A 284 -60.95 -32.12 -16.39
C VAL A 284 -62.38 -32.22 -15.86
N TYR A 285 -63.27 -31.50 -16.55
CA TYR A 285 -64.71 -31.51 -16.36
C TYR A 285 -65.23 -32.94 -16.10
N GLY A 286 -65.56 -33.23 -14.85
CA GLY A 286 -66.05 -34.56 -14.47
C GLY A 286 -66.32 -34.72 -12.99
N PHE A 287 -67.28 -33.97 -12.44
CA PHE A 287 -68.11 -34.34 -11.28
C PHE A 287 -67.49 -35.30 -10.24
N ALA A 288 -66.50 -34.83 -9.47
CA ALA A 288 -66.18 -35.40 -8.17
C ALA A 288 -66.34 -34.27 -7.12
N PRO A 289 -67.31 -34.37 -6.18
CA PRO A 289 -67.64 -33.30 -5.23
C PRO A 289 -66.63 -33.19 -4.06
N SER A 290 -65.35 -33.46 -4.30
CA SER A 290 -64.28 -33.45 -3.29
C SER A 290 -62.97 -32.83 -3.78
N GLY A 291 -63.00 -31.96 -4.79
CA GLY A 291 -61.82 -31.22 -5.26
C GLY A 291 -62.14 -29.76 -5.56
N PRO A 292 -61.32 -28.84 -5.02
CA PRO A 292 -60.54 -27.97 -5.90
C PRO A 292 -59.11 -27.82 -5.36
N GLY A 293 -58.13 -28.44 -6.02
CA GLY A 293 -56.79 -28.62 -5.47
C GLY A 293 -55.67 -27.95 -6.26
N TRP A 294 -55.52 -26.62 -6.19
CA TRP A 294 -54.43 -25.87 -6.85
C TRP A 294 -53.04 -26.49 -6.61
N GLY A 295 -52.39 -27.04 -7.66
CA GLY A 295 -51.36 -28.09 -7.54
C GLY A 295 -50.07 -27.78 -6.77
N VAL A 296 -49.75 -26.53 -6.44
CA VAL A 296 -48.57 -26.19 -5.61
C VAL A 296 -48.94 -25.70 -4.21
N ALA A 297 -50.16 -25.20 -4.03
CA ALA A 297 -50.71 -24.79 -2.72
C ALA A 297 -51.12 -25.98 -1.84
N TYR A 298 -50.98 -27.22 -2.33
CA TYR A 298 -51.30 -28.45 -1.58
C TYR A 298 -50.09 -29.31 -1.25
N ASP A 299 -48.86 -28.96 -1.67
CA ASP A 299 -47.70 -29.63 -1.09
C ASP A 299 -47.61 -29.16 0.38
N PRO A 300 -47.84 -30.08 1.35
CA PRO A 300 -47.85 -29.71 2.76
C PRO A 300 -46.51 -29.12 3.21
N ASN A 301 -45.40 -29.45 2.53
CA ASN A 301 -44.09 -28.88 2.84
C ASN A 301 -43.98 -27.43 2.36
N VAL A 302 -44.52 -27.12 1.16
CA VAL A 302 -44.55 -25.74 0.64
C VAL A 302 -45.38 -24.87 1.56
N VAL A 303 -46.59 -25.32 1.93
CA VAL A 303 -47.47 -24.58 2.84
C VAL A 303 -46.85 -24.45 4.23
N ALA A 304 -46.29 -25.54 4.78
CA ALA A 304 -45.67 -25.51 6.10
C ALA A 304 -44.50 -24.53 6.16
N GLU A 305 -43.61 -24.53 5.15
CA GLU A 305 -42.49 -23.59 5.08
C GLU A 305 -42.99 -22.15 4.92
N SER A 306 -43.96 -21.91 4.03
CA SER A 306 -44.58 -20.60 3.82
C SER A 306 -45.22 -20.02 5.10
N VAL A 307 -45.94 -20.85 5.86
CA VAL A 307 -46.54 -20.45 7.15
C VAL A 307 -45.46 -20.27 8.22
N ALA A 308 -44.43 -21.14 8.25
CA ALA A 308 -43.31 -21.03 9.18
C ALA A 308 -42.49 -19.75 8.95
N THR A 309 -42.13 -19.42 7.70
CA THR A 309 -41.44 -18.19 7.35
C THR A 309 -42.28 -16.96 7.67
N SER A 310 -43.59 -16.98 7.37
CA SER A 310 -44.48 -15.87 7.75
C SER A 310 -44.45 -15.65 9.26
N ASN A 311 -44.57 -16.71 10.05
CA ASN A 311 -44.53 -16.61 11.50
C ASN A 311 -43.11 -16.46 12.10
N ASN A 312 -42.08 -16.26 11.27
CA ASN A 312 -40.67 -16.17 11.69
C ASN A 312 -40.19 -17.39 12.51
N MET A 313 -40.70 -18.57 12.16
CA MET A 313 -40.37 -19.88 12.75
C MET A 313 -39.58 -20.78 11.80
N SER A 314 -39.37 -20.38 10.55
CA SER A 314 -38.59 -21.15 9.59
C SER A 314 -37.11 -21.18 9.97
N SER A 315 -36.46 -22.32 9.77
CA SER A 315 -35.00 -22.45 9.90
C SER A 315 -34.25 -22.06 8.63
N SER A 316 -34.96 -21.94 7.50
CA SER A 316 -34.36 -21.64 6.19
C SER A 316 -34.37 -20.14 5.93
N TYR A 317 -35.51 -19.49 6.14
CA TYR A 317 -35.73 -18.12 5.69
C TYR A 317 -36.46 -17.25 6.70
N THR A 318 -36.13 -15.96 6.65
CA THR A 318 -36.95 -14.89 7.19
C THR A 318 -37.09 -13.79 6.14
N VAL A 319 -38.12 -12.97 6.27
CA VAL A 319 -38.37 -11.86 5.35
C VAL A 319 -38.17 -10.55 6.11
N ILE A 320 -37.33 -9.69 5.56
CA ILE A 320 -37.03 -8.37 6.11
C ILE A 320 -37.28 -7.30 5.05
N ILE A 321 -37.46 -6.05 5.47
CA ILE A 321 -37.46 -4.91 4.56
C ILE A 321 -36.04 -4.37 4.49
N ALA A 322 -35.44 -4.39 3.30
CA ALA A 322 -34.08 -3.94 3.08
C ALA A 322 -34.04 -2.50 2.53
N GLU A 323 -33.14 -1.69 3.10
CA GLU A 323 -32.85 -0.33 2.63
C GLU A 323 -31.95 -0.34 1.39
N PRO A 324 -31.98 0.70 0.54
CA PRO A 324 -32.77 1.95 0.67
C PRO A 324 -34.13 1.94 -0.07
N HIS A 325 -34.53 0.83 -0.70
CA HIS A 325 -35.65 0.81 -1.65
C HIS A 325 -37.00 0.35 -1.04
N GLU A 326 -37.06 0.13 0.29
CA GLU A 326 -38.24 -0.42 0.99
C GLU A 326 -38.78 -1.70 0.35
N ILE A 327 -37.88 -2.59 -0.08
CA ILE A 327 -38.22 -3.87 -0.72
C ILE A 327 -38.17 -4.96 0.36
N ALA A 328 -39.25 -5.75 0.49
CA ALA A 328 -39.21 -6.96 1.29
C ALA A 328 -38.39 -8.02 0.57
N VAL A 329 -37.42 -8.65 1.24
CA VAL A 329 -36.48 -9.60 0.63
C VAL A 329 -36.33 -10.86 1.48
N PHE A 330 -36.08 -12.00 0.86
CA PHE A 330 -35.68 -13.20 1.60
C PHE A 330 -34.25 -13.08 2.08
N VAL A 331 -34.04 -13.42 3.35
CA VAL A 331 -32.72 -13.61 3.94
C VAL A 331 -32.70 -14.93 4.71
N PRO A 332 -31.53 -15.58 4.86
CA PRO A 332 -31.44 -16.78 5.67
C PRO A 332 -31.87 -16.50 7.12
N ALA A 333 -32.62 -17.42 7.71
CA ALA A 333 -33.15 -17.28 9.08
C ALA A 333 -32.04 -17.16 10.14
N SER A 334 -30.88 -17.77 9.86
CA SER A 334 -29.68 -17.62 10.68
C SER A 334 -28.44 -17.63 9.80
N ILE A 335 -27.45 -16.80 10.18
CA ILE A 335 -26.12 -16.80 9.58
C ILE A 335 -25.22 -17.49 10.60
N SER A 336 -24.54 -18.57 10.22
CA SER A 336 -23.57 -19.19 11.11
C SER A 336 -22.47 -18.17 11.40
N SER A 337 -22.39 -17.72 12.65
CA SER A 337 -21.57 -16.60 13.13
C SER A 337 -20.04 -16.80 13.02
N THR A 338 -19.58 -17.83 12.32
CA THR A 338 -18.16 -18.18 12.23
C THR A 338 -17.52 -17.47 11.04
N GLY A 339 -17.08 -16.23 11.25
CA GLY A 339 -16.03 -15.57 10.45
C GLY A 339 -16.45 -14.88 9.14
N LEU A 340 -17.74 -14.93 8.77
CA LEU A 340 -18.27 -14.24 7.59
C LEU A 340 -18.85 -12.89 7.97
N HIS A 341 -18.25 -11.82 7.46
CA HIS A 341 -18.70 -10.45 7.71
C HIS A 341 -19.33 -9.81 6.48
N ASN A 342 -18.82 -10.15 5.28
CA ASN A 342 -19.29 -9.54 4.04
C ASN A 342 -19.54 -10.59 2.95
N PHE A 343 -20.75 -10.63 2.40
CA PHE A 343 -21.06 -11.49 1.24
C PHE A 343 -22.10 -10.83 0.31
N SER A 344 -22.08 -11.25 -0.95
CA SER A 344 -23.10 -10.92 -1.95
C SER A 344 -23.92 -12.16 -2.29
N ALA A 345 -25.23 -12.05 -2.24
CA ALA A 345 -26.15 -13.16 -2.50
C ALA A 345 -27.31 -12.71 -3.40
N ASN A 346 -27.75 -13.57 -4.31
CA ASN A 346 -29.00 -13.33 -5.04
C ASN A 346 -30.18 -13.66 -4.14
N SER A 347 -31.24 -12.86 -4.23
CA SER A 347 -32.50 -13.12 -3.59
C SER A 347 -33.67 -12.60 -4.43
N PHE A 348 -34.88 -12.75 -3.91
CA PHE A 348 -36.09 -12.18 -4.50
C PHE A 348 -36.64 -11.09 -3.60
N GLY A 349 -37.11 -10.03 -4.23
CA GLY A 349 -37.68 -8.86 -3.59
C GLY A 349 -39.13 -8.65 -4.00
N LEU A 350 -39.93 -8.10 -3.09
CA LEU A 350 -41.30 -7.69 -3.36
C LEU A 350 -41.51 -6.28 -2.82
N SER A 351 -41.98 -5.39 -3.70
CA SER A 351 -42.43 -4.06 -3.34
C SER A 351 -43.93 -3.93 -3.63
N ALA A 352 -44.67 -3.35 -2.71
CA ALA A 352 -46.06 -2.98 -2.91
C ALA A 352 -46.14 -1.46 -2.80
N SER A 353 -46.97 -0.82 -3.63
CA SER A 353 -47.31 0.58 -3.52
C SER A 353 -48.82 0.71 -3.47
N CYS A 354 -49.36 1.06 -2.30
CA CYS A 354 -50.79 1.13 -2.09
C CYS A 354 -51.32 2.56 -2.23
N THR A 355 -52.29 2.77 -3.11
CA THR A 355 -52.97 4.05 -3.31
C THR A 355 -54.45 3.93 -2.98
N LEU A 356 -54.96 4.93 -2.28
CA LEU A 356 -56.35 5.00 -1.87
C LEU A 356 -57.21 5.45 -3.06
N PRO A 357 -58.12 4.60 -3.56
CA PRO A 357 -59.01 5.00 -4.65
C PRO A 357 -60.02 6.02 -4.14
N LYS A 358 -60.46 6.95 -5.01
CA LYS A 358 -61.66 7.74 -4.77
C LYS A 358 -62.84 6.97 -5.35
N CYS A 359 -63.53 6.24 -4.48
CA CYS A 359 -64.80 5.63 -4.85
C CYS A 359 -65.91 6.64 -4.59
N GLY A 360 -66.89 6.72 -5.49
CA GLY A 360 -68.09 7.50 -5.24
C GLY A 360 -68.82 6.93 -4.02
N ASN A 361 -69.36 7.79 -3.16
CA ASN A 361 -70.33 7.32 -2.17
C ASN A 361 -71.48 6.64 -2.92
N ILE A 362 -71.96 5.53 -2.36
CA ILE A 362 -73.16 4.83 -2.82
C ILE A 362 -74.27 5.86 -2.89
N ASP A 363 -74.71 6.19 -4.10
CA ASP A 363 -76.00 6.83 -4.25
C ASP A 363 -77.00 5.78 -3.77
N THR A 364 -77.67 6.03 -2.64
CA THR A 364 -78.69 5.16 -2.04
C THR A 364 -79.96 5.19 -2.91
N GLY A 365 -79.78 4.99 -4.22
CA GLY A 365 -80.87 4.79 -5.15
C GLY A 365 -81.80 3.72 -4.58
N PRO A 366 -83.11 3.84 -4.82
CA PRO A 366 -84.09 2.93 -4.25
C PRO A 366 -83.69 1.47 -4.52
N PRO A 367 -83.90 0.56 -3.55
CA PRO A 367 -83.37 -0.81 -3.52
C PRO A 367 -83.87 -1.76 -4.64
N GLU A 368 -84.42 -1.24 -5.72
CA GLU A 368 -85.09 -2.02 -6.76
C GLU A 368 -84.19 -2.48 -7.92
N SER A 369 -82.93 -2.04 -8.02
CA SER A 369 -81.97 -2.60 -8.98
C SER A 369 -81.05 -3.61 -8.31
N THR A 370 -81.35 -4.90 -8.48
CA THR A 370 -80.54 -6.03 -8.01
C THR A 370 -79.14 -6.14 -8.66
N ASP A 371 -78.83 -5.29 -9.64
CA ASP A 371 -77.58 -5.36 -10.42
C ASP A 371 -76.57 -4.23 -10.09
N GLY A 372 -76.86 -3.38 -9.11
CA GLY A 372 -75.96 -2.31 -8.68
C GLY A 372 -74.89 -2.83 -7.72
N GLY A 373 -73.68 -3.09 -8.21
CA GLY A 373 -72.51 -3.33 -7.36
C GLY A 373 -72.31 -2.17 -6.37
N PRO A 374 -72.14 -2.42 -5.06
CA PRO A 374 -72.13 -1.44 -3.98
C PRO A 374 -70.93 -0.49 -3.94
N PHE A 375 -69.93 -0.59 -4.82
CA PHE A 375 -68.90 0.46 -4.94
C PHE A 375 -68.54 0.69 -6.41
N ALA A 376 -68.80 1.89 -6.92
CA ALA A 376 -68.35 2.33 -8.23
C ALA A 376 -67.07 3.17 -8.06
N CYS A 377 -65.94 2.56 -8.40
CA CYS A 377 -64.65 3.23 -8.32
C CYS A 377 -64.13 3.51 -9.73
N ASN A 378 -64.39 4.72 -10.21
CA ASN A 378 -64.07 5.13 -11.59
C ASN A 378 -62.59 5.48 -11.80
N ASP A 379 -61.82 5.68 -10.71
CA ASP A 379 -60.39 5.97 -10.76
C ASP A 379 -59.53 4.74 -11.13
N PHE A 380 -60.15 3.58 -11.33
CA PHE A 380 -59.49 2.34 -11.69
C PHE A 380 -59.31 2.19 -13.21
N SER A 381 -58.23 1.52 -13.62
CA SER A 381 -57.99 1.12 -15.01
C SER A 381 -57.68 -0.38 -15.07
N PRO A 382 -58.62 -1.24 -15.54
CA PRO A 382 -59.99 -0.89 -15.96
C PRO A 382 -60.88 -0.48 -14.79
N PRO A 383 -61.94 0.32 -15.02
CA PRO A 383 -62.90 0.68 -13.98
C PRO A 383 -63.57 -0.57 -13.39
N TYR A 384 -63.52 -0.71 -12.07
CA TYR A 384 -63.96 -1.91 -11.36
C TYR A 384 -65.30 -1.67 -10.66
N ASN A 385 -66.30 -2.51 -10.96
CA ASN A 385 -67.58 -2.54 -10.27
C ASN A 385 -67.57 -3.72 -9.29
N ALA A 386 -67.29 -3.45 -8.01
CA ALA A 386 -67.25 -4.49 -6.99
C ALA A 386 -68.68 -4.87 -6.56
N THR A 387 -69.07 -6.13 -6.77
CA THR A 387 -70.26 -6.71 -6.13
C THR A 387 -69.89 -7.21 -4.73
N LEU A 388 -70.47 -6.66 -3.65
CA LEU A 388 -70.25 -7.19 -2.30
C LEU A 388 -70.90 -8.57 -2.21
N TYR A 389 -70.10 -9.60 -1.99
CA TYR A 389 -70.60 -10.88 -1.49
C TYR A 389 -70.63 -10.83 0.04
N ASP A 390 -71.66 -11.41 0.64
CA ASP A 390 -71.80 -11.47 2.09
C ASP A 390 -70.63 -12.26 2.70
N SER A 391 -69.78 -11.56 3.48
CA SER A 391 -68.97 -12.08 4.60
C SER A 391 -67.45 -12.33 4.50
N THR A 392 -66.69 -11.91 3.48
CA THR A 392 -65.21 -12.13 3.49
C THR A 392 -64.36 -10.96 2.99
N THR A 393 -63.14 -10.83 3.51
CA THR A 393 -62.12 -9.96 2.92
C THR A 393 -61.65 -10.62 1.62
N PHE A 394 -61.52 -9.84 0.56
CA PHE A 394 -61.13 -10.34 -0.74
C PHE A 394 -59.97 -9.51 -1.29
N LEU A 395 -58.99 -10.19 -1.86
CA LEU A 395 -58.14 -9.58 -2.89
C LEU A 395 -58.85 -9.78 -4.22
N TYR A 396 -58.83 -8.80 -5.11
CA TYR A 396 -59.36 -8.88 -6.46
C TYR A 396 -58.30 -8.37 -7.44
N ASP A 397 -58.18 -8.99 -8.61
CA ASP A 397 -57.54 -8.34 -9.76
C ASP A 397 -58.60 -7.46 -10.44
N PRO A 398 -58.35 -6.18 -10.76
CA PRO A 398 -59.33 -5.34 -11.45
C PRO A 398 -59.82 -5.90 -12.80
N ASN A 399 -59.19 -6.95 -13.35
CA ASN A 399 -59.62 -7.63 -14.58
C ASN A 399 -60.58 -8.83 -14.39
N GLY A 400 -61.04 -9.16 -13.16
CA GLY A 400 -62.00 -10.25 -12.90
C GLY A 400 -62.11 -10.64 -11.43
N PHE A 401 -62.76 -11.77 -11.07
CA PHE A 401 -62.54 -12.40 -9.75
C PHE A 401 -61.03 -12.63 -9.52
N VAL A 402 -60.55 -13.25 -8.43
CA VAL A 402 -59.16 -13.79 -8.36
C VAL A 402 -58.92 -14.92 -9.39
N GLN A 403 -59.50 -14.83 -10.59
CA GLN A 403 -58.81 -15.23 -11.79
C GLN A 403 -57.50 -14.45 -11.80
N GLN A 404 -56.41 -15.22 -11.87
CA GLN A 404 -55.08 -14.71 -12.15
C GLN A 404 -55.15 -13.51 -13.11
N PRO A 405 -54.28 -12.49 -12.94
CA PRO A 405 -54.09 -11.48 -14.00
C PRO A 405 -54.00 -12.25 -15.30
N ASP A 406 -54.76 -11.89 -16.33
CA ASP A 406 -55.03 -12.71 -17.52
C ASP A 406 -53.71 -13.22 -18.17
N TRP A 407 -53.14 -14.27 -17.57
CA TRP A 407 -51.85 -14.85 -17.88
C TRP A 407 -52.00 -15.86 -19.01
N SER A 408 -53.24 -16.05 -19.46
CA SER A 408 -53.61 -16.89 -20.60
C SER A 408 -52.80 -16.54 -21.85
N ASN A 409 -52.32 -15.29 -21.98
CA ASN A 409 -51.50 -14.85 -23.12
C ASN A 409 -49.98 -14.81 -22.84
N GLY A 410 -49.50 -15.28 -21.69
CA GLY A 410 -48.07 -15.24 -21.33
C GLY A 410 -47.50 -13.82 -21.13
N THR A 411 -48.37 -12.82 -21.04
CA THR A 411 -48.03 -11.39 -20.87
C THR A 411 -48.30 -10.90 -19.45
N GLY A 412 -48.04 -11.72 -18.44
CA GLY A 412 -48.12 -11.23 -17.06
C GLY A 412 -47.20 -10.04 -16.89
N SER A 413 -47.78 -8.85 -16.72
CA SER A 413 -47.02 -7.63 -16.54
C SER A 413 -46.46 -7.62 -15.12
N ASN A 414 -45.17 -7.38 -15.00
CA ASN A 414 -44.54 -6.98 -13.74
C ASN A 414 -44.13 -5.52 -13.92
N PRO A 415 -44.76 -4.57 -13.20
CA PRO A 415 -45.67 -4.74 -12.07
C PRO A 415 -47.11 -5.14 -12.43
N PHE A 416 -47.86 -5.62 -11.43
CA PHE A 416 -49.27 -6.00 -11.51
C PHE A 416 -50.08 -5.36 -10.37
N GLY A 417 -51.37 -5.09 -10.62
CA GLY A 417 -52.25 -4.39 -9.68
C GLY A 417 -53.19 -5.34 -8.94
N PHE A 418 -53.45 -5.04 -7.67
CA PHE A 418 -54.49 -5.67 -6.86
C PHE A 418 -55.42 -4.63 -6.27
N PHE A 419 -56.69 -4.98 -6.20
CA PHE A 419 -57.69 -4.32 -5.37
C PHE A 419 -57.84 -5.11 -4.07
N ILE A 420 -57.71 -4.43 -2.94
CA ILE A 420 -57.89 -5.03 -1.62
C ILE A 420 -59.16 -4.46 -1.01
N GLN A 421 -60.09 -5.34 -0.70
CA GLN A 421 -61.32 -5.01 0.01
C GLN A 421 -61.34 -5.75 1.34
N MET A 422 -61.14 -5.01 2.43
CA MET A 422 -61.28 -5.53 3.80
C MET A 422 -62.63 -5.11 4.36
N MET A 423 -63.44 -6.07 4.80
CA MET A 423 -64.74 -5.80 5.41
C MET A 423 -64.70 -6.08 6.90
N PHE A 424 -65.17 -5.11 7.67
CA PHE A 424 -65.29 -5.18 9.11
C PHE A 424 -66.77 -5.17 9.47
N ALA A 425 -67.26 -6.27 10.04
CA ALA A 425 -68.62 -6.35 10.53
C ALA A 425 -68.82 -5.35 11.67
N LEU A 426 -69.83 -4.48 11.58
CA LEU A 426 -70.26 -3.73 12.75
C LEU A 426 -71.02 -4.69 13.66
N PRO A 427 -70.75 -4.71 14.97
CA PRO A 427 -71.53 -5.52 15.88
C PRO A 427 -72.97 -4.97 15.91
N ALA A 428 -73.87 -5.61 15.16
CA ALA A 428 -75.27 -5.18 15.01
C ALA A 428 -76.07 -5.22 16.33
N MET A 429 -75.54 -5.78 17.41
CA MET A 429 -76.30 -6.02 18.64
C MET A 429 -75.41 -6.07 19.90
N GLY A 430 -74.91 -4.93 20.39
CA GLY A 430 -74.44 -4.78 21.79
C GLY A 430 -73.28 -5.65 22.29
N LEU A 431 -72.74 -6.56 21.47
CA LEU A 431 -71.52 -7.32 21.74
C LEU A 431 -70.35 -6.40 21.39
N GLN A 432 -69.75 -5.81 22.43
CA GLN A 432 -68.45 -5.15 22.31
C GLN A 432 -67.41 -6.18 21.87
N THR A 433 -67.23 -6.37 20.55
CA THR A 433 -65.94 -6.82 20.03
C THR A 433 -64.95 -5.73 20.43
N SER A 434 -64.15 -6.03 21.43
CA SER A 434 -63.35 -5.07 22.17
C SER A 434 -62.37 -4.37 21.22
N GLY A 435 -62.64 -3.12 20.83
CA GLY A 435 -61.63 -2.22 20.26
C GLY A 435 -61.96 -1.50 18.94
N LEU A 436 -62.95 -1.94 18.14
CA LEU A 436 -63.17 -1.37 16.80
C LEU A 436 -64.29 -0.31 16.76
N ASN A 437 -63.96 0.94 17.06
CA ASN A 437 -64.81 2.09 16.70
C ASN A 437 -64.64 2.41 15.19
N ALA A 438 -65.05 1.47 14.32
CA ALA A 438 -64.98 1.68 12.87
C ALA A 438 -65.88 2.85 12.40
N SER A 439 -66.90 3.19 13.18
CA SER A 439 -67.83 4.30 12.92
C SER A 439 -67.16 5.68 12.87
N SER A 440 -66.07 5.91 13.60
CA SER A 440 -65.33 7.19 13.54
C SER A 440 -64.39 7.31 12.34
N SER A 441 -64.14 6.21 11.63
CA SER A 441 -63.24 6.16 10.47
C SER A 441 -64.00 6.36 9.15
N VAL A 442 -65.33 6.21 9.16
CA VAL A 442 -66.20 6.44 8.00
C VAL A 442 -66.04 7.88 7.51
N GLY A 443 -65.65 8.05 6.24
CA GLY A 443 -65.34 9.35 5.62
C GLY A 443 -63.86 9.72 5.60
N SER A 444 -62.99 8.93 6.25
CA SER A 444 -61.54 9.01 6.02
C SER A 444 -61.17 8.38 4.68
N PRO A 445 -60.10 8.83 4.00
CA PRO A 445 -59.68 8.25 2.72
C PRO A 445 -59.50 6.72 2.81
N GLY A 446 -60.14 5.99 1.88
CA GLY A 446 -60.12 4.52 1.83
C GLY A 446 -61.21 3.82 2.65
N TRP A 447 -61.90 4.52 3.56
CA TRP A 447 -62.92 3.94 4.44
C TRP A 447 -64.34 4.28 3.97
N TYR A 448 -65.13 3.24 3.70
CA TYR A 448 -66.47 3.35 3.16
C TYR A 448 -67.47 2.58 4.02
N TYR A 449 -68.67 3.15 4.20
CA TYR A 449 -69.77 2.48 4.89
C TYR A 449 -70.68 1.80 3.87
N SER A 450 -70.95 0.50 4.08
CA SER A 450 -71.93 -0.25 3.30
C SER A 450 -73.23 -0.38 4.09
N PRO A 451 -74.27 0.42 3.77
CA PRO A 451 -75.55 0.36 4.47
C PRO A 451 -76.29 -0.95 4.21
N ALA A 452 -76.06 -1.61 3.07
CA ALA A 452 -76.74 -2.86 2.71
C ALA A 452 -76.35 -4.04 3.62
N GLN A 453 -75.13 -4.05 4.15
CA GLN A 453 -74.60 -5.14 4.98
C GLN A 453 -74.26 -4.70 6.41
N GLU A 454 -74.53 -3.44 6.77
CA GLU A 454 -74.11 -2.84 8.05
C GLU A 454 -72.60 -3.01 8.34
N ASN A 455 -71.76 -2.95 7.29
CA ASN A 455 -70.32 -3.18 7.40
C ASN A 455 -69.52 -1.91 7.08
N VAL A 456 -68.31 -1.81 7.62
CA VAL A 456 -67.32 -0.82 7.18
C VAL A 456 -66.30 -1.52 6.30
N ALA A 457 -66.09 -1.00 5.09
CA ALA A 457 -65.11 -1.50 4.14
C ALA A 457 -63.90 -0.57 4.05
N TYR A 458 -62.71 -1.13 4.07
CA TYR A 458 -61.50 -0.44 3.63
C TYR A 458 -61.15 -0.91 2.22
N LEU A 459 -61.08 0.05 1.29
CA LEU A 459 -60.77 -0.18 -0.11
C LEU A 459 -59.43 0.47 -0.44
N THR A 460 -58.52 -0.31 -1.01
CA THR A 460 -57.24 0.20 -1.50
C THR A 460 -56.83 -0.51 -2.77
N THR A 461 -55.96 0.14 -3.54
CA THR A 461 -55.32 -0.45 -4.71
C THR A 461 -53.85 -0.59 -4.40
N CYS A 462 -53.25 -1.72 -4.70
CA CYS A 462 -51.82 -1.93 -4.50
C CYS A 462 -51.18 -2.38 -5.81
N THR A 463 -50.16 -1.67 -6.25
CA THR A 463 -49.31 -2.11 -7.35
C THR A 463 -48.17 -2.93 -6.76
N ILE A 464 -48.05 -4.19 -7.16
CA ILE A 464 -47.04 -5.13 -6.68
C ILE A 464 -45.99 -5.33 -7.76
N SER A 465 -44.75 -5.14 -7.37
CA SER A 465 -43.56 -5.29 -8.21
C SER A 465 -42.67 -6.36 -7.60
N ILE A 466 -42.29 -7.35 -8.40
CA ILE A 466 -41.39 -8.42 -7.97
C ILE A 466 -40.02 -8.17 -8.58
N TYR A 467 -38.96 -8.32 -7.80
CA TYR A 467 -37.59 -8.03 -8.20
C TYR A 467 -36.68 -9.23 -8.03
N ASN A 468 -35.75 -9.39 -8.98
CA ASN A 468 -34.52 -10.13 -8.75
C ASN A 468 -33.55 -9.16 -8.07
N VAL A 469 -33.18 -9.45 -6.82
CA VAL A 469 -32.33 -8.57 -6.01
C VAL A 469 -30.98 -9.21 -5.76
N THR A 470 -29.93 -8.40 -5.79
CA THR A 470 -28.64 -8.78 -5.23
C THR A 470 -28.51 -8.11 -3.87
N LEU A 471 -28.37 -8.92 -2.84
CA LEU A 471 -28.16 -8.49 -1.47
C LEU A 471 -26.67 -8.39 -1.19
N ALA A 472 -26.29 -7.31 -0.52
CA ALA A 472 -25.00 -7.17 0.13
C ALA A 472 -25.22 -7.24 1.64
N TYR A 473 -24.65 -8.27 2.26
CA TYR A 473 -24.57 -8.37 3.71
C TYR A 473 -23.26 -7.73 4.15
N SER A 474 -23.33 -6.74 5.02
CA SER A 474 -22.17 -6.12 5.66
C SER A 474 -22.54 -5.59 7.03
N ASN A 475 -21.62 -5.67 8.00
CA ASN A 475 -21.83 -5.16 9.36
C ASN A 475 -23.14 -5.64 10.03
N ASN A 476 -23.50 -6.91 9.82
CA ASN A 476 -24.74 -7.52 10.32
C ASN A 476 -26.04 -6.92 9.77
N THR A 477 -25.96 -6.24 8.64
CA THR A 477 -27.12 -5.64 7.97
C THR A 477 -27.17 -6.07 6.52
N TYR A 478 -28.38 -6.28 6.02
CA TYR A 478 -28.64 -6.55 4.62
C TYR A 478 -29.01 -5.26 3.91
N SER A 479 -28.41 -5.02 2.76
CA SER A 479 -28.73 -3.90 1.88
C SER A 479 -28.95 -4.42 0.46
N VAL A 480 -29.81 -3.73 -0.30
CA VAL A 480 -30.05 -4.07 -1.71
C VAL A 480 -28.99 -3.35 -2.56
N SER A 481 -28.06 -4.11 -3.14
CA SER A 481 -27.03 -3.54 -4.02
C SER A 481 -27.51 -3.35 -5.45
N ASP A 482 -28.36 -4.26 -5.93
CA ASP A 482 -28.99 -4.19 -7.25
C ASP A 482 -30.41 -4.78 -7.18
N ALA A 483 -31.32 -4.23 -7.99
CA ALA A 483 -32.70 -4.67 -8.09
C ALA A 483 -33.19 -4.52 -9.53
N THR A 484 -33.55 -5.64 -10.14
CA THR A 484 -34.09 -5.68 -11.50
C THR A 484 -35.49 -6.28 -11.47
N LEU A 485 -36.42 -5.76 -12.28
CA LEU A 485 -37.76 -6.34 -12.36
C LEU A 485 -37.66 -7.80 -12.79
N ALA A 486 -38.30 -8.67 -12.02
CA ALA A 486 -38.30 -10.10 -12.26
C ALA A 486 -39.02 -10.45 -13.56
N ASP A 487 -38.60 -11.55 -14.18
CA ASP A 487 -39.23 -12.09 -15.38
C ASP A 487 -40.59 -12.70 -15.08
N PHE A 488 -41.37 -12.98 -16.12
CA PHE A 488 -42.71 -13.55 -16.00
C PHE A 488 -42.73 -14.83 -15.14
N ASN A 489 -41.74 -15.71 -15.29
CA ASN A 489 -41.67 -16.97 -14.54
C ASN A 489 -41.57 -16.71 -13.04
N THR A 490 -40.63 -15.85 -12.63
CA THR A 490 -40.43 -15.46 -11.24
C THR A 490 -41.65 -14.71 -10.72
N THR A 491 -42.19 -13.76 -11.47
CA THR A 491 -43.40 -13.02 -11.12
C THR A 491 -44.57 -13.97 -10.88
N SER A 492 -44.77 -14.95 -11.75
CA SER A 492 -45.84 -15.95 -11.63
C SER A 492 -45.65 -16.87 -10.41
N ALA A 493 -44.42 -17.25 -10.06
CA ALA A 493 -44.16 -18.04 -8.86
C ALA A 493 -44.52 -17.26 -7.59
N PHE A 494 -44.07 -16.01 -7.48
CA PHE A 494 -44.27 -15.19 -6.29
C PHE A 494 -45.69 -14.64 -6.15
N SER A 495 -46.42 -14.51 -7.25
CA SER A 495 -47.85 -14.18 -7.21
C SER A 495 -48.72 -15.26 -6.54
N ALA A 496 -48.19 -16.47 -6.31
CA ALA A 496 -48.86 -17.55 -5.59
C ALA A 496 -49.38 -17.14 -4.21
N GLY A 497 -48.64 -16.27 -3.51
CA GLY A 497 -49.03 -15.77 -2.19
C GLY A 497 -50.32 -14.95 -2.19
N PHE A 498 -50.80 -14.52 -3.36
CA PHE A 498 -52.02 -13.72 -3.53
C PHE A 498 -53.20 -14.54 -4.07
N ILE A 499 -53.04 -15.84 -4.27
CA ILE A 499 -54.14 -16.70 -4.73
C ILE A 499 -55.13 -16.93 -3.59
N ASP A 500 -56.41 -16.91 -3.95
CA ASP A 500 -57.59 -16.99 -3.10
C ASP A 500 -57.44 -17.86 -1.85
N TYR A 501 -56.91 -19.09 -1.98
CA TYR A 501 -56.72 -19.99 -0.83
C TYR A 501 -55.64 -19.52 0.16
N MET A 502 -54.42 -19.23 -0.32
CA MET A 502 -53.32 -18.77 0.54
C MET A 502 -53.59 -17.38 1.11
N SER A 503 -54.25 -16.52 0.31
CA SER A 503 -54.65 -15.20 0.75
C SER A 503 -55.77 -15.27 1.79
N GLY A 504 -56.78 -16.11 1.58
CA GLY A 504 -57.96 -16.23 2.44
C GLY A 504 -57.68 -16.87 3.79
N GLU A 505 -56.92 -17.97 3.80
CA GLU A 505 -56.66 -18.75 5.01
C GLU A 505 -55.52 -18.18 5.87
N TYR A 506 -54.50 -17.57 5.25
CA TYR A 506 -53.29 -17.16 5.96
C TYR A 506 -53.00 -15.66 5.90
N LEU A 507 -52.97 -15.06 4.70
CA LEU A 507 -52.60 -13.65 4.55
C LEU A 507 -53.61 -12.73 5.24
N ILE A 508 -54.89 -12.89 4.93
CA ILE A 508 -55.98 -12.03 5.41
C ILE A 508 -56.13 -12.12 6.93
N PRO A 509 -56.22 -13.29 7.57
CA PRO A 509 -56.32 -13.37 9.02
C PRO A 509 -55.10 -12.77 9.73
N GLN A 510 -53.89 -12.94 9.18
CA GLN A 510 -52.68 -12.34 9.73
C GLN A 510 -52.69 -10.81 9.60
N LEU A 511 -53.06 -10.29 8.42
CA LEU A 511 -53.21 -8.86 8.21
C LEU A 511 -54.26 -8.29 9.16
N LEU A 512 -55.45 -8.89 9.26
CA LEU A 512 -56.51 -8.44 10.16
C LEU A 512 -56.05 -8.45 11.62
N ASN A 513 -55.35 -9.49 12.08
CA ASN A 513 -54.86 -9.55 13.46
C ASN A 513 -53.87 -8.42 13.79
N ILE A 514 -52.95 -8.13 12.86
CA ILE A 514 -51.96 -7.04 13.03
C ILE A 514 -52.64 -5.67 12.94
N LEU A 515 -53.55 -5.51 11.98
CA LEU A 515 -54.19 -4.24 11.66
C LEU A 515 -55.30 -3.86 12.63
N GLN A 516 -55.91 -4.81 13.34
CA GLN A 516 -56.99 -4.56 14.31
C GLN A 516 -56.64 -3.51 15.36
N GLY A 517 -55.37 -3.39 15.76
CA GLY A 517 -54.91 -2.38 16.70
C GLY A 517 -54.72 -0.97 16.12
N GLU A 518 -54.62 -0.84 14.80
CA GLU A 518 -54.09 0.36 14.10
C GLU A 518 -55.05 0.94 13.05
N ILE A 519 -56.30 0.46 13.00
CA ILE A 519 -57.32 0.83 12.00
C ILE A 519 -57.59 2.33 11.90
N GLN A 520 -57.38 3.09 12.98
CA GLN A 520 -57.59 4.55 13.01
C GLN A 520 -56.32 5.36 12.74
N SER A 521 -55.17 4.72 12.53
CA SER A 521 -53.91 5.43 12.34
C SER A 521 -53.84 6.06 10.93
N PRO A 522 -53.37 7.30 10.80
CA PRO A 522 -53.09 7.90 9.49
C PRO A 522 -52.01 7.15 8.70
N GLY A 523 -51.29 6.21 9.34
CA GLY A 523 -50.32 5.30 8.74
C GLY A 523 -50.89 3.92 8.36
N PHE A 524 -52.21 3.71 8.37
CA PHE A 524 -52.79 2.41 8.07
C PHE A 524 -52.40 1.89 6.68
N ALA A 525 -52.40 2.75 5.65
CA ALA A 525 -52.02 2.36 4.30
C ALA A 525 -50.55 1.94 4.19
N THR A 526 -49.64 2.62 4.90
CA THR A 526 -48.21 2.29 4.91
C THR A 526 -47.94 1.02 5.70
N LEU A 527 -48.64 0.81 6.82
CA LEU A 527 -48.59 -0.44 7.58
C LEU A 527 -49.13 -1.62 6.76
N LEU A 528 -50.27 -1.45 6.09
CA LEU A 528 -50.84 -2.44 5.19
C LEU A 528 -49.85 -2.76 4.06
N GLN A 529 -49.25 -1.76 3.42
CA GLN A 529 -48.24 -1.95 2.39
C GLN A 529 -47.05 -2.78 2.91
N SER A 530 -46.49 -2.41 4.06
CA SER A 530 -45.37 -3.11 4.70
C SER A 530 -45.71 -4.57 5.02
N GLN A 531 -46.87 -4.82 5.65
CA GLN A 531 -47.29 -6.17 6.00
C GLN A 531 -47.68 -6.99 4.77
N LEU A 532 -48.32 -6.38 3.77
CA LEU A 532 -48.63 -7.03 2.52
C LEU A 532 -47.35 -7.54 1.86
N MET A 533 -46.29 -6.71 1.80
CA MET A 533 -45.01 -7.13 1.23
C MET A 533 -44.36 -8.27 2.00
N LEU A 534 -44.22 -8.12 3.32
CA LEU A 534 -43.58 -9.12 4.18
C LEU A 534 -44.29 -10.47 4.13
N ARG A 535 -45.62 -10.45 4.28
CA ARG A 535 -46.43 -11.67 4.42
C ARG A 535 -46.62 -12.36 3.08
N SER A 536 -46.89 -11.63 2.00
CA SER A 536 -47.03 -12.24 0.68
C SER A 536 -45.73 -12.89 0.21
N LEU A 537 -44.59 -12.23 0.43
CA LEU A 537 -43.29 -12.82 0.13
C LEU A 537 -43.03 -14.02 1.03
N ALA A 538 -43.30 -13.94 2.34
CA ALA A 538 -43.14 -15.08 3.23
C ALA A 538 -44.01 -16.29 2.84
N LEU A 539 -45.23 -16.06 2.35
CA LEU A 539 -46.13 -17.12 1.89
C LEU A 539 -45.67 -17.81 0.60
N SER A 540 -44.65 -17.28 -0.06
CA SER A 540 -43.99 -17.91 -1.21
C SER A 540 -42.69 -18.63 -0.85
N ALA A 541 -42.29 -18.65 0.44
CA ALA A 541 -41.02 -19.22 0.89
C ALA A 541 -40.87 -20.72 0.53
N GLY A 542 -41.97 -21.49 0.53
CA GLY A 542 -41.93 -22.89 0.13
C GLY A 542 -41.57 -23.13 -1.34
N LEU A 543 -41.60 -22.10 -2.20
CA LEU A 543 -41.24 -22.19 -3.62
C LEU A 543 -39.74 -21.95 -3.87
N VAL A 544 -39.01 -21.44 -2.88
CA VAL A 544 -37.58 -21.16 -3.00
C VAL A 544 -36.75 -22.20 -2.27
N GLN A 545 -35.50 -22.33 -2.69
CA GLN A 545 -34.51 -23.20 -2.06
C GLN A 545 -33.17 -22.48 -1.87
N PRO A 546 -32.38 -22.87 -0.86
CA PRO A 546 -31.12 -22.20 -0.58
C PRO A 546 -30.12 -22.45 -1.71
N SER A 547 -29.40 -21.41 -2.12
CA SER A 547 -28.37 -21.47 -3.17
C SER A 547 -27.09 -20.79 -2.72
N SER A 548 -25.99 -21.06 -3.42
CA SER A 548 -24.67 -20.52 -3.07
C SER A 548 -24.63 -19.01 -3.27
N VAL A 549 -23.92 -18.31 -2.38
CA VAL A 549 -23.59 -16.89 -2.53
C VAL A 549 -22.79 -16.62 -3.81
N ASN A 550 -22.89 -15.39 -4.32
CA ASN A 550 -22.12 -14.95 -5.50
C ASN A 550 -20.65 -14.73 -5.14
N SER A 551 -20.40 -14.13 -3.97
CA SER A 551 -19.07 -13.88 -3.43
C SER A 551 -19.15 -13.78 -1.90
N ALA A 552 -18.09 -14.20 -1.23
CA ALA A 552 -17.94 -14.07 0.21
C ALA A 552 -16.52 -13.64 0.56
N TYR A 553 -16.42 -12.78 1.56
CA TYR A 553 -15.16 -12.31 2.10
C TYR A 553 -15.14 -12.61 3.60
N GLY A 554 -14.11 -13.34 4.01
CA GLY A 554 -13.72 -13.45 5.41
C GLY A 554 -13.07 -12.14 5.84
N VAL A 555 -13.30 -11.76 7.09
CA VAL A 555 -12.53 -10.67 7.71
C VAL A 555 -11.41 -11.31 8.52
N THR A 556 -10.18 -11.01 8.12
CA THR A 556 -8.99 -11.31 8.91
C THR A 556 -8.48 -10.02 9.51
N GLN A 557 -8.20 -10.03 10.81
CA GLN A 557 -7.45 -8.96 11.45
C GLN A 557 -5.97 -9.28 11.33
N GLU A 558 -5.24 -8.43 10.64
CA GLU A 558 -3.81 -8.59 10.42
C GLU A 558 -3.08 -7.46 11.15
N ILE A 559 -1.96 -7.81 11.79
CA ILE A 559 -1.06 -6.79 12.35
C ILE A 559 -0.14 -6.34 11.23
N ALA A 560 -0.24 -5.07 10.87
CA ALA A 560 0.58 -4.47 9.84
C ALA A 560 1.48 -3.37 10.44
N SER A 561 2.68 -3.24 9.88
CA SER A 561 3.62 -2.18 10.20
C SER A 561 3.35 -0.97 9.31
N ARG A 562 3.21 0.21 9.92
CA ARG A 562 3.01 1.48 9.24
C ARG A 562 4.34 2.21 9.09
N TYR A 563 4.78 2.39 7.85
CA TYR A 563 6.00 3.12 7.47
C TYR A 563 5.65 4.47 6.86
N PRO A 564 5.84 5.60 7.59
CA PRO A 564 5.53 6.92 7.06
C PRO A 564 6.41 7.24 5.84
N ILE A 565 5.80 7.75 4.76
CA ILE A 565 6.47 7.93 3.46
C ILE A 565 7.63 8.93 3.57
N ALA A 566 7.46 10.03 4.30
CA ALA A 566 8.47 11.09 4.41
C ALA A 566 9.82 10.60 4.99
N PRO A 567 9.90 9.99 6.18
CA PRO A 567 11.15 9.45 6.71
C PRO A 567 11.68 8.30 5.84
N LEU A 568 10.82 7.42 5.30
CA LEU A 568 11.24 6.31 4.45
C LEU A 568 11.91 6.80 3.16
N VAL A 569 11.28 7.71 2.42
CA VAL A 569 11.82 8.28 1.18
C VAL A 569 13.10 9.06 1.46
N THR A 570 13.15 9.81 2.56
CA THR A 570 14.36 10.56 2.97
C THR A 570 15.51 9.60 3.27
N PHE A 571 15.24 8.52 4.01
CA PHE A 571 16.21 7.47 4.29
C PHE A 571 16.74 6.85 2.99
N LEU A 572 15.86 6.39 2.10
CA LEU A 572 16.25 5.82 0.80
C LEU A 572 17.06 6.80 -0.06
N ALA A 573 16.64 8.08 -0.13
CA ALA A 573 17.35 9.11 -0.88
C ALA A 573 18.78 9.34 -0.35
N LEU A 574 18.96 9.36 0.98
CA LEU A 574 20.28 9.47 1.59
C LEU A 574 21.16 8.26 1.32
N LEU A 575 20.59 7.04 1.27
CA LEU A 575 21.33 5.82 0.89
C LEU A 575 21.84 5.89 -0.55
N PHE A 576 20.97 6.29 -1.49
CA PHE A 576 21.38 6.49 -2.89
C PHE A 576 22.41 7.61 -3.03
N LEU A 577 22.25 8.71 -2.29
CA LEU A 577 23.23 9.79 -2.28
C LEU A 577 24.59 9.32 -1.75
N TYR A 578 24.61 8.54 -0.66
CA TYR A 578 25.83 7.95 -0.10
C TYR A 578 26.49 7.00 -1.11
N GLY A 579 25.71 6.13 -1.76
CA GLY A 579 26.19 5.26 -2.83
C GLY A 579 26.78 6.04 -4.00
N GLY A 580 26.15 7.15 -4.41
CA GLY A 580 26.65 8.06 -5.43
C GLY A 580 27.98 8.71 -5.04
N VAL A 581 28.13 9.15 -3.80
CA VAL A 581 29.40 9.69 -3.27
C VAL A 581 30.48 8.61 -3.25
N ALA A 582 30.16 7.40 -2.81
CA ALA A 582 31.08 6.27 -2.83
C ALA A 582 31.55 5.96 -4.27
N LEU A 583 30.63 5.93 -5.24
CA LEU A 583 30.97 5.73 -6.65
C LEU A 583 31.86 6.86 -7.18
N ALA A 584 31.56 8.12 -6.85
CA ALA A 584 32.38 9.25 -7.25
C ALA A 584 33.82 9.14 -6.70
N ILE A 585 33.98 8.70 -5.44
CA ILE A 585 35.28 8.43 -4.83
C ILE A 585 35.99 7.27 -5.56
N ILE A 586 35.29 6.18 -5.88
CA ILE A 586 35.85 5.05 -6.63
C ILE A 586 36.33 5.49 -8.02
N LEU A 587 35.48 6.22 -8.77
CA LEU A 587 35.84 6.70 -10.09
C LEU A 587 37.03 7.64 -10.01
N TRP A 588 37.00 8.62 -9.09
CA TRP A 588 38.10 9.56 -8.90
C TRP A 588 39.41 8.84 -8.52
N THR A 589 39.35 7.87 -7.62
CA THR A 589 40.52 7.08 -7.22
C THR A 589 41.02 6.19 -8.35
N SER A 590 40.14 5.63 -9.18
CA SER A 590 40.50 4.78 -10.34
C SER A 590 41.23 5.53 -11.45
N PHE A 591 40.92 6.82 -11.64
CA PHE A 591 41.66 7.70 -12.58
C PHE A 591 43.04 8.10 -12.05
N SER A 592 43.39 7.72 -10.82
CA SER A 592 44.74 7.93 -10.30
C SER A 592 45.70 6.96 -10.96
N VAL A 593 46.72 7.53 -11.56
CA VAL A 593 47.90 6.78 -11.95
C VAL A 593 48.90 6.89 -10.81
N ALA A 594 49.52 5.80 -10.41
CA ALA A 594 50.68 5.82 -9.52
C ALA A 594 51.92 5.43 -10.32
N GLU A 595 53.04 6.07 -10.03
CA GLU A 595 54.33 5.67 -10.61
C GLU A 595 54.87 4.46 -9.84
N SER A 596 55.28 3.42 -10.55
CA SER A 596 55.96 2.28 -9.92
C SER A 596 57.44 2.64 -9.70
N LEU A 597 57.99 2.33 -8.53
CA LEU A 597 59.43 2.43 -8.30
C LEU A 597 60.06 1.05 -8.54
N ILE A 598 61.04 0.99 -9.42
CA ILE A 598 61.83 -0.23 -9.65
C ILE A 598 63.08 -0.09 -8.81
N VAL A 599 63.17 -0.91 -7.75
CA VAL A 599 64.39 -0.99 -6.94
C VAL A 599 65.30 -2.03 -7.61
N CYS A 600 66.45 -1.57 -8.10
CA CYS A 600 67.47 -2.44 -8.67
C CYS A 600 68.44 -2.86 -7.57
N HIS A 601 68.39 -4.13 -7.17
CA HIS A 601 69.41 -4.73 -6.31
C HIS A 601 70.62 -5.17 -7.14
N THR A 602 71.80 -5.23 -6.49
CA THR A 602 73.06 -5.69 -7.09
C THR A 602 72.99 -7.12 -7.66
N ASP A 603 72.02 -7.92 -7.21
CA ASP A 603 71.80 -9.31 -7.62
C ASP A 603 70.90 -9.46 -8.88
N ASP A 604 70.75 -8.40 -9.67
CA ASP A 604 69.96 -8.35 -10.92
C ASP A 604 68.45 -8.65 -10.77
N ARG A 605 67.96 -8.83 -9.53
CA ARG A 605 66.52 -8.96 -9.22
C ARG A 605 65.88 -7.58 -9.20
N LYS A 606 65.16 -7.24 -10.28
CA LYS A 606 64.30 -6.05 -10.35
C LYS A 606 62.98 -6.33 -9.65
N GLN A 607 62.76 -5.73 -8.47
CA GLN A 607 61.44 -5.73 -7.83
C GLN A 607 60.77 -4.39 -8.09
N SER A 608 59.66 -4.42 -8.83
CA SER A 608 58.80 -3.25 -8.99
C SER A 608 57.85 -3.16 -7.79
N HIS A 609 58.07 -2.19 -6.92
CA HIS A 609 57.15 -1.87 -5.83
C HIS A 609 56.36 -0.62 -6.21
N ASN A 610 55.09 -0.58 -5.82
CA ASN A 610 54.30 0.63 -6.06
C ASN A 610 54.82 1.73 -5.13
N ALA A 611 55.07 2.94 -5.62
CA ALA A 611 55.62 4.02 -4.79
C ALA A 611 54.78 4.25 -3.53
N LEU A 612 53.48 4.03 -3.67
CA LEU A 612 52.53 4.18 -2.59
C LEU A 612 52.57 3.04 -1.56
N THR A 613 52.83 1.79 -1.96
CA THR A 613 52.97 0.69 -0.98
C THR A 613 54.22 0.89 -0.13
N LEU A 614 55.28 1.44 -0.73
CA LEU A 614 56.50 1.82 -0.01
C LEU A 614 56.25 3.01 0.93
N ALA A 615 55.53 4.03 0.47
CA ALA A 615 55.15 5.18 1.30
C ALA A 615 54.24 4.77 2.45
N GLN A 616 53.25 3.91 2.18
CA GLN A 616 52.38 3.35 3.21
C GLN A 616 53.22 2.57 4.24
N ALA A 617 54.08 1.64 3.80
CA ALA A 617 54.93 0.87 4.69
C ALA A 617 55.80 1.78 5.59
N ARG A 618 56.44 2.82 5.03
CA ARG A 618 57.22 3.78 5.81
C ARG A 618 56.40 4.62 6.79
N LEU A 619 55.14 4.91 6.46
CA LEU A 619 54.26 5.75 7.30
C LEU A 619 53.54 4.94 8.39
N THR A 620 53.26 3.67 8.12
CA THR A 620 52.61 2.77 9.08
C THR A 620 53.61 2.04 9.97
N ASP A 621 54.86 1.89 9.52
CA ASP A 621 55.93 1.28 10.31
C ASP A 621 56.66 2.33 11.14
N PRO A 622 56.44 2.39 12.46
CA PRO A 622 57.14 3.34 13.33
C PRO A 622 58.66 3.15 13.30
N LEU A 623 59.15 1.95 12.98
CA LEU A 623 60.59 1.65 12.88
C LEU A 623 61.24 2.37 11.70
N ALA A 624 60.51 2.57 10.60
CA ALA A 624 61.05 3.28 9.44
C ALA A 624 61.31 4.77 9.74
N VAL A 625 60.43 5.38 10.54
CA VAL A 625 60.60 6.77 11.01
C VAL A 625 61.74 6.85 12.04
N LEU A 626 61.79 5.92 12.99
CA LEU A 626 62.87 5.83 13.98
C LEU A 626 64.23 5.62 13.30
N ALA A 627 64.32 4.75 12.30
CA ALA A 627 65.55 4.50 11.56
C ALA A 627 66.07 5.75 10.85
N ASP A 628 65.21 6.58 10.26
CA ASP A 628 65.63 7.83 9.62
C ASP A 628 66.06 8.89 10.66
N VAL A 629 65.46 8.91 11.87
CA VAL A 629 65.85 9.82 12.96
C VAL A 629 67.20 9.43 13.56
N PHE A 630 67.45 8.14 13.80
CA PHE A 630 68.67 7.66 14.46
C PHE A 630 69.88 7.53 13.54
N ARG A 631 69.70 7.43 12.23
CA ARG A 631 70.80 7.30 11.25
C ARG A 631 71.62 8.59 11.06
N TRP A 632 71.19 9.72 11.64
CA TRP A 632 71.89 11.00 11.56
C TRP A 632 73.08 11.13 12.53
N GLY A 633 73.28 10.15 13.43
CA GLY A 633 74.35 10.20 14.43
C GLY A 633 75.71 9.65 13.99
N ASP A 634 75.82 9.09 12.79
CA ASP A 634 76.94 8.17 12.44
C ASP A 634 77.82 8.67 11.28
N SER A 635 77.88 9.98 11.03
CA SER A 635 78.69 10.55 9.94
C SER A 635 79.67 11.64 10.39
N SER A 636 80.19 11.55 11.62
CA SER A 636 81.36 12.32 12.05
C SER A 636 82.61 11.45 11.99
N ASP A 637 83.06 11.14 10.77
CA ASP A 637 84.42 10.63 10.51
C ASP A 637 85.39 11.78 10.12
N ASP A 638 85.03 13.03 10.45
CA ASP A 638 86.01 14.11 10.54
C ASP A 638 86.46 14.19 12.00
N GLU A 639 87.45 13.35 12.32
CA GLU A 639 88.34 13.54 13.48
C GLU A 639 88.98 14.94 13.38
N ASP A 640 89.15 15.59 14.54
CA ASP A 640 89.83 16.87 14.78
C ASP A 640 88.96 18.16 14.79
N SER A 641 87.93 18.19 15.64
CA SER A 641 87.66 19.42 16.42
C SER A 641 87.15 19.09 17.82
N GLU A 642 88.09 19.04 18.74
CA GLU A 642 87.87 19.00 20.19
C GLU A 642 87.17 20.31 20.63
N ALA A 643 86.20 20.18 21.55
CA ALA A 643 85.36 21.22 22.15
C ALA A 643 84.13 21.68 21.34
N ASP A 644 83.09 20.86 21.35
CA ASP A 644 81.82 21.22 22.01
C ASP A 644 80.92 19.98 22.09
N GLU A 645 81.01 19.28 23.22
CA GLU A 645 79.93 18.43 23.72
C GLU A 645 78.74 19.33 24.08
N ASP A 646 77.99 19.74 23.06
CA ASP A 646 76.61 20.17 23.24
C ASP A 646 75.76 19.03 22.68
N TRP A 647 75.40 18.11 23.56
CA TRP A 647 74.17 17.32 23.42
C TRP A 647 73.03 18.32 23.26
N ARG A 648 72.88 18.88 22.05
CA ARG A 648 71.81 19.80 21.70
C ARG A 648 70.54 19.09 22.07
N SER A 649 70.03 19.55 23.20
CA SER A 649 68.89 18.99 23.87
C SER A 649 67.81 18.80 22.81
N PHE A 650 67.28 17.59 22.72
CA PHE A 650 65.99 17.33 22.07
C PHE A 650 64.82 18.00 22.85
N GLN A 651 65.16 18.95 23.73
CA GLN A 651 64.34 19.67 24.68
C GLN A 651 64.16 21.15 24.28
N SER A 652 64.92 21.70 23.32
CA SER A 652 64.55 22.97 22.68
C SER A 652 63.44 22.72 21.66
N ASP A 653 62.22 22.80 22.19
CA ASP A 653 60.93 22.95 21.54
C ASP A 653 60.71 22.14 20.25
N SER A 654 60.18 20.93 20.43
CA SER A 654 59.37 20.26 19.41
C SER A 654 58.27 21.18 18.84
N LEU A 655 57.86 22.24 19.55
CA LEU A 655 57.00 23.32 19.05
C LEU A 655 57.69 24.24 18.01
N GLU A 656 58.99 24.53 18.12
CA GLU A 656 59.74 25.36 17.16
C GLU A 656 59.95 24.62 15.84
N MET A 657 60.01 23.28 15.86
CA MET A 657 60.12 22.45 14.64
C MET A 657 58.88 22.54 13.73
N PHE A 658 57.75 23.02 14.27
CA PHE A 658 56.47 23.18 13.55
C PHE A 658 55.93 24.62 13.59
N GLY A 659 56.70 25.58 14.12
CA GLY A 659 56.34 26.99 14.15
C GLY A 659 56.48 27.64 12.76
N PRO A 660 55.55 28.53 12.34
CA PRO A 660 55.65 29.25 11.07
C PRO A 660 56.67 30.41 11.11
N GLU A 661 57.71 30.34 11.94
CA GLU A 661 58.62 31.47 12.11
C GLU A 661 59.51 31.67 10.88
N ARG A 662 59.51 32.92 10.41
CA ARG A 662 60.30 33.42 9.28
C ARG A 662 61.77 33.53 9.71
N GLY A 663 62.53 32.45 9.59
CA GLY A 663 63.96 32.50 9.86
C GLY A 663 64.75 31.21 9.55
N LYS A 664 65.16 31.05 8.29
CA LYS A 664 66.32 30.26 7.80
C LYS A 664 66.31 28.71 7.84
N ALA A 665 65.28 28.01 8.34
CA ALA A 665 65.19 26.55 8.13
C ALA A 665 63.76 26.11 7.75
N GLU A 666 63.54 25.80 6.47
CA GLU A 666 62.29 25.18 6.03
C GLU A 666 62.42 23.66 6.20
N VAL A 667 61.59 23.11 7.07
CA VAL A 667 61.44 21.66 7.25
C VAL A 667 60.26 21.21 6.39
N SER A 668 60.54 20.35 5.41
CA SER A 668 59.51 19.83 4.51
C SER A 668 59.52 18.31 4.48
N PHE A 669 58.33 17.71 4.41
CA PHE A 669 58.18 16.29 4.10
C PHE A 669 58.20 16.13 2.58
N GLY A 670 59.11 15.31 2.06
CA GLY A 670 59.25 15.12 0.62
C GLY A 670 60.15 13.95 0.24
N LEU A 671 60.15 13.66 -1.06
CA LEU A 671 61.13 12.79 -1.71
C LEU A 671 62.36 13.66 -2.04
N ASP A 672 63.53 13.33 -1.50
CA ASP A 672 64.79 13.93 -1.94
C ASP A 672 65.51 12.96 -2.88
N PRO A 673 65.48 13.20 -4.21
CA PRO A 673 66.20 12.39 -5.17
C PRO A 673 67.67 12.82 -5.35
N MET A 674 68.12 13.91 -4.73
CA MET A 674 69.50 14.42 -4.90
C MET A 674 70.50 13.73 -3.97
N SER A 675 70.05 12.99 -2.95
CA SER A 675 70.92 12.15 -2.15
C SER A 675 71.17 10.78 -2.83
N PRO A 676 72.36 10.18 -2.69
CA PRO A 676 72.56 8.78 -3.07
C PRO A 676 71.61 7.90 -2.22
N GLY A 677 70.51 7.47 -2.84
CA GLY A 677 69.36 6.82 -2.22
C GLY A 677 68.12 7.72 -2.14
N LEU A 678 66.97 7.22 -2.60
CA LEU A 678 65.68 7.91 -2.50
C LEU A 678 65.29 8.08 -1.02
N ARG A 679 65.36 9.29 -0.48
CA ARG A 679 64.97 9.57 0.91
C ARG A 679 63.53 10.05 0.96
N VAL A 680 62.69 9.40 1.77
CA VAL A 680 61.32 9.82 2.10
C VAL A 680 61.32 10.21 3.57
N GLY A 681 61.41 11.50 3.89
CA GLY A 681 61.53 11.91 5.28
C GLY A 681 61.44 13.41 5.50
N LEU A 682 61.81 13.81 6.72
CA LEU A 682 61.83 15.19 7.17
C LEU A 682 63.11 15.87 6.65
N VAL A 683 62.98 16.65 5.58
CA VAL A 683 64.12 17.33 4.94
C VAL A 683 64.24 18.73 5.53
N ARG A 684 65.27 18.96 6.35
CA ARG A 684 65.66 20.29 6.83
C ARG A 684 66.57 20.93 5.80
N ARG A 685 66.05 21.89 5.03
CA ARG A 685 66.88 22.65 4.09
C ARG A 685 67.57 23.79 4.85
N ARG A 686 68.89 23.69 5.05
CA ARG A 686 69.71 24.87 5.34
C ARG A 686 69.72 25.71 4.07
N ILE A 687 69.08 26.87 4.11
CA ILE A 687 69.35 27.90 3.10
C ILE A 687 70.78 28.33 3.40
N ALA A 688 71.73 27.96 2.54
CA ALA A 688 73.08 28.49 2.62
C ALA A 688 72.97 30.00 2.51
N SER A 689 73.11 30.71 3.64
CA SER A 689 73.37 32.14 3.65
C SER A 689 74.82 32.33 3.22
N GLY A 690 75.10 32.04 1.96
CA GLY A 690 76.36 32.33 1.30
C GLY A 690 76.05 33.31 0.19
N LEU A 691 76.76 34.44 0.23
CA LEU A 691 76.74 35.61 -0.65
C LEU A 691 75.85 36.78 -0.20
N ASP A 692 76.53 37.92 -0.10
CA ASP A 692 76.04 39.29 -0.01
C ASP A 692 75.71 39.91 1.36
N ALA A 693 76.44 39.55 2.43
CA ALA A 693 76.59 40.48 3.57
C ALA A 693 77.74 41.48 3.37
N ASP A 694 78.75 41.14 2.56
CA ASP A 694 79.91 42.02 2.33
C ASP A 694 79.70 43.01 1.17
N SER A 695 78.80 42.73 0.20
CA SER A 695 78.54 43.66 -0.92
C SER A 695 77.61 44.83 -0.57
N GLU A 696 76.84 44.74 0.53
CA GLU A 696 76.06 45.86 1.07
C GLU A 696 76.93 46.80 1.95
N ALA A 697 77.97 46.28 2.61
CA ALA A 697 78.92 47.09 3.36
C ALA A 697 79.87 47.90 2.45
N GLU A 698 80.20 47.39 1.26
CA GLU A 698 81.01 48.09 0.26
C GLU A 698 80.21 49.19 -0.48
N ARG A 699 78.90 48.98 -0.72
CA ARG A 699 78.01 50.01 -1.30
C ARG A 699 77.74 51.18 -0.34
N ALA A 700 77.72 50.94 0.97
CA ALA A 700 77.57 52.01 1.96
C ALA A 700 78.82 52.89 2.12
N ARG A 701 80.01 52.42 1.70
CA ARG A 701 81.25 53.21 1.72
C ARG A 701 81.48 54.08 0.47
N GLN A 702 80.77 53.82 -0.64
CA GLN A 702 80.89 54.62 -1.86
C GLN A 702 79.89 55.80 -1.96
N SER A 703 78.99 56.00 -0.99
CA SER A 703 78.04 57.13 -1.00
C SER A 703 78.38 58.28 -0.04
N THR A 704 79.61 58.35 0.49
CA THR A 704 80.06 59.42 1.40
C THR A 704 81.24 60.24 0.87
N ASP A 705 81.50 60.23 -0.44
CA ASP A 705 82.35 61.21 -1.13
C ASP A 705 81.58 61.82 -2.31
N SER A 706 80.71 62.79 -1.99
CA SER A 706 80.25 63.87 -2.88
C SER A 706 79.60 64.99 -2.06
#